data_AF-A0A1M5CJZ2-F1
#
_entry.id   AF-A0A1M5CJZ2-F1
#
_cell.length_a   1.000
_cell.length_b   1.000
_cell.length_c   1.000
_cell.angle_alpha   90.00
_cell.angle_beta   90.00
_cell.angle_gamma   90.00
#
_symmetry.space_group_name_H-M   'P 1'
#
loop_
_entity.id
_entity.type
_entity.pdbx_description
1 polymer ?
#
loop_
_entity_poly.entity_id
_entity_poly.type
_entity_poly.pdbx_seq_one_letter_code
_entity_poly.pdbx_strand_id
1 'polypeptide(L)'
;MIDFIKSLFRVNLARRLKPLADIEPAGPEESDYQWCSLGVDPQFTVRRNRFAAGWYMVELKISHCKSGADACLYVDTGRDFNEEERFSLPLRAGKIAKRLVYFPRPVRAIRFDPMEAAGPFSIEHFHFVRLAPWFARDRLAQRLCNMHAQYRHLDKAQVVVRVKEQAKELGLNWLDLALERYDDTFARRKQGRDYREWIYEVEQRRTSVLSTGGSGRPQISILLPTFNTDIAMLRACIDSVLAQTYPHWQLCIADDASRNSQLREFLVECAARDSRIQVVFRQQNGHIAAASNSALEMATGDFVALLDHDDTLAPHALERVVAALQNNPDAALLYSDEDKIDEAGERFDPHFKPAWNPDLLLSQNYICHLTVLKADVVKKVGGFREGTEGSQDHDLLLRCLPYLNADNVVHIPEVLYHWRAISGSTAQAGANKGYAMKAGLRAVADYLQRESLPARVEPGSAPNTYCVRWDLPELTPLVSLLVPTRDGYDILKPCVDAILARTEYPNFELLILDNQSRCERTLAYLREVSADPRVSVHRWDYPFNYSAINNFGARLAKGEILGLINNDIEPINGDWLREMVSQACRPEIGCVGAKLYYPNDTIQHGGVILGIGGVAGHAHKYFHRHDYGYFSRLHLVQNLSAVTGACLLLRKSVFEEVGGLDEENLAVSFNDVDLCLKVREAGYRNLWTPNAELYHHESVSRGADDTMAKRRRAQREAEYMRKRWGNQLDTDPAYNPNLTLVHEDFSLA
;
A
#
# COMPACT_ATOMS: atom_id res chain seq x y z
N MET A 1 5.16 -2.43 48.71
CA MET A 1 6.44 -3.17 48.54
C MET A 1 6.71 -3.54 47.08
N ILE A 2 5.76 -4.13 46.35
CA ILE A 2 5.91 -4.43 44.91
C ILE A 2 6.07 -3.16 44.05
N ASP A 3 5.35 -2.08 44.31
CA ASP A 3 5.52 -0.83 43.56
C ASP A 3 6.81 -0.07 43.89
N PHE A 4 7.33 -0.25 45.11
CA PHE A 4 8.65 0.24 45.53
C PHE A 4 9.80 -0.56 44.86
N ILE A 5 9.59 -1.87 44.67
CA ILE A 5 10.53 -2.72 43.92
C ILE A 5 10.45 -2.42 42.41
N LYS A 6 9.26 -2.17 41.85
CA LYS A 6 9.10 -1.72 40.46
C LYS A 6 9.73 -0.34 40.22
N SER A 7 9.68 0.58 41.19
CA SER A 7 10.33 1.90 41.08
C SER A 7 11.86 1.84 41.12
N LEU A 8 12.47 0.75 41.63
CA LEU A 8 13.94 0.57 41.61
C LEU A 8 14.49 0.26 40.21
N PHE A 9 13.65 -0.22 39.28
CA PHE A 9 14.06 -0.58 37.91
C PHE A 9 13.46 0.32 36.83
N ARG A 10 12.61 1.29 37.20
CA ARG A 10 11.93 2.22 36.29
C ARG A 10 12.31 3.66 36.61
N VAL A 11 12.89 4.35 35.63
CA VAL A 11 13.21 5.78 35.74
C VAL A 11 12.22 6.57 34.90
N ASN A 12 11.43 7.45 35.53
CA ASN A 12 10.56 8.39 34.84
C ASN A 12 11.38 9.60 34.37
N LEU A 13 11.51 9.77 33.06
CA LEU A 13 12.24 10.86 32.43
C LEU A 13 11.37 12.08 32.13
N ALA A 14 10.05 11.95 32.00
CA ALA A 14 9.16 13.07 31.62
C ALA A 14 9.35 14.28 32.56
N ARG A 15 9.47 14.03 33.88
CA ARG A 15 9.68 15.07 34.91
C ARG A 15 11.11 15.59 35.02
N ARG A 16 12.04 15.07 34.21
CA ARG A 16 13.47 15.40 34.26
C ARG A 16 13.95 16.09 32.98
N LEU A 17 13.07 16.27 32.01
CA LEU A 17 13.35 16.96 30.76
C LEU A 17 13.58 18.45 31.02
N LYS A 18 14.65 18.99 30.43
CA LYS A 18 14.91 20.42 30.39
C LYS A 18 14.94 20.86 28.92
N PRO A 19 14.15 21.85 28.49
CA PRO A 19 14.24 22.39 27.14
C PRO A 19 15.68 22.81 26.82
N LEU A 20 16.13 22.51 25.60
CA LEU A 20 17.47 22.83 25.11
C LEU A 20 17.39 23.73 23.85
N ALA A 21 16.56 23.38 22.88
CA ALA A 21 16.35 24.14 21.64
C ALA A 21 14.91 23.94 21.10
N ASP A 22 14.35 24.92 20.39
CA ASP A 22 13.05 24.87 19.67
C ASP A 22 11.85 24.30 20.46
N ILE A 23 11.81 24.51 21.79
CA ILE A 23 10.74 24.02 22.67
C ILE A 23 10.30 25.11 23.65
N GLU A 24 8.98 25.33 23.72
CA GLU A 24 8.34 26.21 24.70
C GLU A 24 7.15 25.52 25.40
N PRO A 25 6.77 25.92 26.62
CA PRO A 25 5.52 25.47 27.25
C PRO A 25 4.29 25.95 26.47
N ALA A 26 3.28 25.09 26.29
CA ALA A 26 2.09 25.40 25.48
C ALA A 26 0.97 26.16 26.22
N GLY A 27 1.18 26.58 27.48
CA GLY A 27 0.18 27.31 28.28
C GLY A 27 0.72 27.82 29.64
N PRO A 28 -0.08 28.57 30.43
CA PRO A 28 0.34 29.11 31.73
C PRO A 28 0.68 27.99 32.73
N GLU A 29 1.58 28.32 33.66
CA GLU A 29 2.52 27.48 34.45
C GLU A 29 2.02 26.22 35.22
N GLU A 30 0.87 25.59 34.92
CA GLU A 30 0.35 24.45 35.69
C GLU A 30 0.00 23.17 34.90
N SER A 31 0.33 23.05 33.61
CA SER A 31 0.24 21.75 32.91
C SER A 31 1.63 21.16 32.61
N ASP A 32 2.16 20.38 33.55
CA ASP A 32 3.52 19.78 33.60
C ASP A 32 3.98 18.95 32.36
N TYR A 33 3.16 18.82 31.32
CA TYR A 33 3.38 17.89 30.21
C TYR A 33 3.01 18.44 28.84
N GLN A 34 2.64 19.72 28.70
CA GLN A 34 2.27 20.31 27.40
C GLN A 34 3.36 21.25 26.87
N TRP A 35 3.80 20.97 25.65
CA TRP A 35 4.92 21.64 25.01
C TRP A 35 4.55 22.03 23.57
N CYS A 36 5.22 23.03 23.04
CA CYS A 36 5.13 23.46 21.65
C CYS A 36 6.52 23.36 21.03
N SER A 37 6.64 22.63 19.93
CA SER A 37 7.83 22.67 19.08
C SER A 37 7.76 23.89 18.16
N LEU A 38 8.79 24.71 18.17
CA LEU A 38 8.87 25.94 17.36
C LEU A 38 9.43 25.71 15.95
N GLY A 39 10.00 24.53 15.68
CA GLY A 39 10.78 24.25 14.48
C GLY A 39 10.81 22.77 14.13
N VAL A 40 11.85 22.35 13.40
CA VAL A 40 12.03 20.95 12.97
C VAL A 40 13.03 20.17 13.83
N ASP A 41 13.68 20.84 14.80
CA ASP A 41 14.66 20.23 15.71
C ASP A 41 14.42 20.61 17.18
N PRO A 42 13.23 20.31 17.76
CA PRO A 42 12.99 20.47 19.18
C PRO A 42 13.89 19.54 20.00
N GLN A 43 14.58 20.07 20.99
CA GLN A 43 15.52 19.30 21.82
C GLN A 43 15.22 19.49 23.30
N PHE A 44 15.13 18.39 24.03
CA PHE A 44 15.27 18.34 25.47
C PHE A 44 16.63 17.74 25.86
N THR A 45 17.08 18.06 27.07
CA THR A 45 18.20 17.37 27.70
C THR A 45 17.86 16.86 29.09
N VAL A 46 18.47 15.73 29.45
CA VAL A 46 18.47 15.17 30.79
C VAL A 46 19.92 15.02 31.23
N ARG A 47 20.38 15.93 32.09
CA ARG A 47 21.72 15.90 32.70
C ARG A 47 21.62 15.41 34.15
N ARG A 48 22.65 14.69 34.64
CA ARG A 48 22.79 14.16 36.02
C ARG A 48 22.04 12.86 36.35
N ASN A 49 21.55 12.11 35.36
CA ASN A 49 21.05 10.75 35.57
C ASN A 49 22.10 9.73 35.16
N ARG A 50 22.72 9.04 36.13
CA ARG A 50 23.64 7.94 35.84
C ARG A 50 22.84 6.67 35.55
N PHE A 51 22.57 6.37 34.29
CA PHE A 51 22.12 5.03 33.92
C PHE A 51 23.32 4.09 33.88
N ALA A 52 23.24 2.94 34.56
CA ALA A 52 24.29 1.94 34.51
C ALA A 52 24.35 1.28 33.13
N ALA A 53 25.50 0.72 32.74
CA ALA A 53 25.61 -0.11 31.54
C ALA A 53 24.63 -1.31 31.60
N GLY A 54 24.11 -1.70 30.45
CA GLY A 54 23.20 -2.83 30.28
C GLY A 54 21.96 -2.51 29.43
N TRP A 55 20.98 -3.41 29.50
CA TRP A 55 19.76 -3.37 28.70
C TRP A 55 18.65 -2.56 29.34
N TYR A 56 17.97 -1.75 28.53
CA TYR A 56 16.80 -0.99 28.93
C TYR A 56 15.69 -1.10 27.88
N MET A 57 14.44 -1.08 28.32
CA MET A 57 13.29 -0.79 27.48
C MET A 57 12.94 0.69 27.65
N VAL A 58 12.96 1.44 26.56
CA VAL A 58 12.42 2.79 26.48
C VAL A 58 10.93 2.66 26.21
N GLU A 59 10.10 3.31 27.03
CA GLU A 59 8.65 3.40 26.85
C GLU A 59 8.25 4.88 26.72
N LEU A 60 7.61 5.26 25.62
CA LEU A 60 7.25 6.65 25.33
C LEU A 60 5.82 6.75 24.80
N LYS A 61 5.02 7.67 25.33
CA LYS A 61 3.70 8.04 24.82
C LYS A 61 3.69 9.56 24.65
N ILE A 62 3.51 10.00 23.42
CA ILE A 62 3.36 11.41 23.06
C ILE A 62 2.04 11.56 22.31
N SER A 63 1.26 12.56 22.70
CA SER A 63 0.09 13.01 21.95
C SER A 63 0.48 14.22 21.11
N HIS A 64 0.18 14.17 19.80
CA HIS A 64 0.56 15.20 18.82
C HIS A 64 -0.46 15.27 17.67
N CYS A 65 -0.46 16.39 16.93
CA CYS A 65 -1.38 16.62 15.81
C CYS A 65 -0.89 16.12 14.43
N LYS A 66 0.32 15.56 14.34
CA LYS A 66 0.89 15.06 13.07
C LYS A 66 0.49 13.61 12.76
N SER A 67 0.43 13.26 11.46
CA SER A 67 0.09 11.92 10.94
C SER A 67 1.10 10.83 11.31
N GLY A 68 2.32 11.23 11.67
CA GLY A 68 3.37 10.40 12.28
C GLY A 68 4.50 11.30 12.80
N ALA A 69 5.15 10.89 13.88
CA ALA A 69 6.34 11.56 14.42
C ALA A 69 7.36 10.52 14.87
N ASP A 70 8.64 10.79 14.68
CA ASP A 70 9.71 10.01 15.29
C ASP A 70 10.28 10.81 16.46
N ALA A 71 10.34 10.16 17.61
CA ALA A 71 11.14 10.71 18.69
C ALA A 71 12.56 10.15 18.60
N CYS A 72 13.58 11.00 18.71
CA CYS A 72 14.96 10.57 18.70
C CYS A 72 15.57 10.68 20.10
N LEU A 73 16.37 9.69 20.47
CA LEU A 73 17.10 9.66 21.72
C LEU A 73 18.60 9.57 21.43
N TYR A 74 19.34 10.60 21.81
CA TYR A 74 20.79 10.65 21.74
C TYR A 74 21.37 10.40 23.12
N VAL A 75 22.32 9.48 23.21
CA VAL A 75 22.90 9.05 24.49
C VAL A 75 24.37 9.44 24.50
N ASP A 76 24.83 10.10 25.56
CA ASP A 76 26.26 10.35 25.77
C ASP A 76 26.81 9.30 26.75
N THR A 77 27.66 8.40 26.24
CA THR A 77 28.40 7.43 27.08
C THR A 77 29.85 7.83 27.38
N GLY A 78 30.20 9.09 27.11
CA GLY A 78 31.52 9.69 27.33
C GLY A 78 32.24 10.15 26.05
N ARG A 79 31.50 10.34 24.95
CA ARG A 79 31.99 10.82 23.64
C ARG A 79 31.19 12.03 23.11
N ASP A 80 30.42 12.68 23.98
CA ASP A 80 29.39 13.67 23.60
C ASP A 80 28.30 13.07 22.69
N PHE A 81 27.25 13.83 22.40
CA PHE A 81 26.16 13.35 21.54
C PHE A 81 26.67 13.17 20.10
N ASN A 82 26.49 11.97 19.57
CA ASN A 82 26.89 11.58 18.22
C ASN A 82 25.78 10.75 17.56
N GLU A 83 25.80 10.63 16.24
CA GLU A 83 24.78 9.88 15.49
C GLU A 83 24.91 8.36 15.68
N GLU A 84 26.07 7.84 16.10
CA GLU A 84 26.25 6.39 16.35
C GLU A 84 25.49 5.93 17.61
N GLU A 85 25.28 6.83 18.58
CA GLU A 85 24.56 6.58 19.84
C GLU A 85 23.13 7.17 19.82
N ARG A 86 22.50 7.16 18.63
CA ARG A 86 21.11 7.60 18.38
C ARG A 86 20.15 6.43 18.30
N PHE A 87 19.01 6.55 18.98
CA PHE A 87 17.90 5.59 18.92
C PHE A 87 16.60 6.30 18.49
N SER A 88 16.05 5.92 17.35
CA SER A 88 14.75 6.43 16.89
C SER A 88 13.58 5.67 17.51
N LEU A 89 12.47 6.34 17.77
CA LEU A 89 11.29 5.72 18.33
C LEU A 89 10.06 6.18 17.54
N PRO A 90 9.59 5.36 16.59
CA PRO A 90 8.38 5.66 15.84
C PRO A 90 7.19 5.80 16.78
N LEU A 91 6.61 7.00 16.81
CA LEU A 91 5.45 7.30 17.61
C LEU A 91 4.17 6.93 16.86
N ARG A 92 3.20 6.42 17.61
CA ARG A 92 1.82 6.20 17.18
C ARG A 92 0.93 7.00 18.13
N ALA A 93 0.08 7.87 17.59
CA ALA A 93 -0.78 8.73 18.40
C ALA A 93 -1.56 7.91 19.44
N GLY A 94 -1.50 8.33 20.71
CA GLY A 94 -2.22 7.70 21.81
C GLY A 94 -1.74 6.31 22.25
N LYS A 95 -0.66 5.75 21.68
CA LYS A 95 -0.10 4.44 22.07
C LYS A 95 1.30 4.59 22.68
N ILE A 96 1.64 3.70 23.62
CA ILE A 96 3.01 3.63 24.18
C ILE A 96 3.91 2.94 23.14
N ALA A 97 4.84 3.69 22.56
CA ALA A 97 5.95 3.18 21.77
C ALA A 97 7.00 2.55 22.70
N LYS A 98 7.61 1.43 22.25
CA LYS A 98 8.60 0.68 23.03
C LYS A 98 9.81 0.32 22.19
N ARG A 99 11.03 0.54 22.71
CA ARG A 99 12.29 0.13 22.08
C ARG A 99 13.28 -0.40 23.09
N LEU A 100 13.84 -1.56 22.80
CA LEU A 100 15.02 -2.09 23.48
C LEU A 100 16.25 -1.27 23.09
N VAL A 101 17.05 -0.88 24.08
CA VAL A 101 18.35 -0.22 23.89
C VAL A 101 19.39 -0.89 24.77
N TYR A 102 20.64 -0.93 24.29
CA TYR A 102 21.76 -1.46 25.04
C TYR A 102 22.81 -0.36 25.24
N PHE A 103 23.19 -0.13 26.51
CA PHE A 103 24.24 0.83 26.84
C PHE A 103 25.52 0.06 27.18
N PRO A 104 26.57 0.14 26.33
CA PRO A 104 27.84 -0.55 26.59
C PRO A 104 28.59 0.07 27.77
N ARG A 105 28.30 1.32 28.11
CA ARG A 105 28.90 2.11 29.18
C ARG A 105 27.82 2.89 29.95
N PRO A 106 28.10 3.37 31.18
CA PRO A 106 27.18 4.21 31.90
C PRO A 106 26.85 5.51 31.14
N VAL A 107 25.57 5.86 31.06
CA VAL A 107 25.09 7.08 30.38
C VAL A 107 25.30 8.29 31.27
N ARG A 108 25.88 9.35 30.71
CA ARG A 108 26.16 10.63 31.39
C ARG A 108 25.05 11.65 31.16
N ALA A 109 24.54 11.72 29.93
CA ALA A 109 23.47 12.61 29.53
C ALA A 109 22.62 11.97 28.43
N ILE A 110 21.38 12.45 28.32
CA ILE A 110 20.46 12.10 27.23
C ILE A 110 20.01 13.41 26.57
N ARG A 111 20.04 13.46 25.25
CA ARG A 111 19.28 14.42 24.45
C ARG A 111 18.06 13.69 23.90
N PHE A 112 16.91 14.34 23.95
CA PHE A 112 15.65 13.76 23.55
C PHE A 112 14.92 14.74 22.64
N ASP A 113 14.65 14.30 21.43
CA ASP A 113 14.01 15.10 20.39
C ASP A 113 12.61 14.50 20.19
N PRO A 114 11.53 15.20 20.58
CA PRO A 114 10.20 14.62 20.67
C PRO A 114 9.51 14.40 19.31
N MET A 115 9.87 15.20 18.30
CA MET A 115 9.34 15.15 16.93
C MET A 115 10.15 16.03 15.98
N GLU A 116 10.11 15.77 14.68
CA GLU A 116 10.76 16.60 13.63
C GLU A 116 9.76 17.57 12.97
N ALA A 117 8.90 18.25 13.74
CA ALA A 117 7.90 19.17 13.19
C ALA A 117 7.41 20.21 14.21
N ALA A 118 7.10 21.41 13.71
CA ALA A 118 6.50 22.46 14.53
C ALA A 118 5.05 22.13 14.90
N GLY A 119 4.68 22.43 16.14
CA GLY A 119 3.32 22.25 16.67
C GLY A 119 3.25 21.79 18.12
N PRO A 120 2.04 21.77 18.71
CA PRO A 120 1.82 21.36 20.09
C PRO A 120 1.91 19.84 20.26
N PHE A 121 2.46 19.42 21.39
CA PHE A 121 2.52 18.02 21.79
C PHE A 121 2.49 17.85 23.31
N SER A 122 2.13 16.66 23.78
CA SER A 122 2.14 16.32 25.20
C SER A 122 2.85 15.01 25.48
N ILE A 123 3.78 15.01 26.44
CA ILE A 123 4.52 13.82 26.87
C ILE A 123 3.80 13.17 28.05
N GLU A 124 2.96 12.18 27.77
CA GLU A 124 2.14 11.50 28.79
C GLU A 124 2.90 10.41 29.54
N HIS A 125 3.86 9.75 28.88
CA HIS A 125 4.64 8.66 29.46
C HIS A 125 6.05 8.67 28.88
N PHE A 126 7.10 8.69 29.71
CA PHE A 126 8.47 8.53 29.23
C PHE A 126 9.36 7.83 30.26
N HIS A 127 9.49 6.50 30.16
CA HIS A 127 10.18 5.67 31.15
C HIS A 127 11.32 4.86 30.54
N PHE A 128 12.38 4.66 31.33
CA PHE A 128 13.42 3.68 31.06
C PHE A 128 13.29 2.54 32.06
N VAL A 129 13.14 1.31 31.54
CA VAL A 129 12.96 0.10 32.35
C VAL A 129 14.16 -0.81 32.18
N ARG A 130 14.93 -1.06 33.24
CA ARG A 130 16.10 -1.96 33.16
C ARG A 130 15.65 -3.41 32.93
N LEU A 131 16.34 -4.12 32.02
CA LEU A 131 16.00 -5.49 31.65
C LEU A 131 17.13 -6.48 31.95
N ALA A 132 16.74 -7.73 32.22
CA ALA A 132 17.68 -8.84 32.28
C ALA A 132 18.18 -9.21 30.86
N PRO A 133 19.47 -9.57 30.67
CA PRO A 133 20.02 -9.86 29.35
C PRO A 133 19.29 -10.95 28.57
N TRP A 134 18.81 -12.01 29.22
CA TRP A 134 18.08 -13.10 28.56
C TRP A 134 16.74 -12.61 27.98
N PHE A 135 16.03 -11.73 28.70
CA PHE A 135 14.74 -11.20 28.27
C PHE A 135 14.90 -10.20 27.12
N ALA A 136 15.95 -9.37 27.20
CA ALA A 136 16.32 -8.48 26.11
C ALA A 136 16.64 -9.26 24.82
N ARG A 137 17.42 -10.33 24.91
CA ARG A 137 17.76 -11.20 23.78
C ARG A 137 16.54 -11.91 23.17
N ASP A 138 15.60 -12.39 24.00
CA ASP A 138 14.33 -12.96 23.50
C ASP A 138 13.50 -11.93 22.73
N ARG A 139 13.40 -10.69 23.23
CA ARG A 139 12.66 -9.61 22.54
C ARG A 139 13.34 -9.16 21.26
N LEU A 140 14.67 -9.11 21.25
CA LEU A 140 15.47 -8.81 20.06
C LEU A 140 15.21 -9.88 18.99
N ALA A 141 15.37 -11.16 19.32
CA ALA A 141 15.13 -12.27 18.39
C ALA A 141 13.68 -12.29 17.88
N GLN A 142 12.71 -12.06 18.77
CA GLN A 142 11.29 -11.98 18.39
C GLN A 142 11.02 -10.87 17.37
N ARG A 143 11.69 -9.72 17.50
CA ARG A 143 11.48 -8.63 16.56
C ARG A 143 12.14 -8.94 15.22
N LEU A 144 13.36 -9.48 15.23
CA LEU A 144 14.05 -9.88 14.01
C LEU A 144 13.23 -10.90 13.21
N CYS A 145 12.71 -11.95 13.85
CA CYS A 145 11.87 -12.94 13.15
C CYS A 145 10.54 -12.39 12.65
N ASN A 146 10.05 -11.27 13.19
CA ASN A 146 8.78 -10.69 12.76
C ASN A 146 8.95 -9.57 11.72
N MET A 147 10.03 -8.79 11.83
CA MET A 147 10.16 -7.49 11.15
C MET A 147 11.36 -7.39 10.22
N HIS A 148 12.38 -8.25 10.35
CA HIS A 148 13.60 -8.13 9.57
C HIS A 148 13.58 -9.07 8.35
N ALA A 149 13.80 -8.51 7.16
CA ALA A 149 13.66 -9.22 5.88
C ALA A 149 14.45 -10.55 5.83
N GLN A 150 15.70 -10.55 6.32
CA GLN A 150 16.55 -11.75 6.30
C GLN A 150 16.15 -12.84 7.31
N TYR A 151 15.36 -12.52 8.32
CA TYR A 151 15.10 -13.44 9.45
C TYR A 151 13.64 -13.86 9.55
N ARG A 152 12.74 -13.28 8.73
CA ARG A 152 11.29 -13.49 8.80
C ARG A 152 10.79 -14.93 8.57
N HIS A 153 11.66 -15.78 8.01
CA HIS A 153 11.39 -17.19 7.72
C HIS A 153 11.94 -18.14 8.80
N LEU A 154 12.59 -17.61 9.83
CA LEU A 154 13.25 -18.36 10.90
C LEU A 154 12.49 -18.22 12.22
N ASP A 155 12.55 -19.24 13.07
CA ASP A 155 12.11 -19.13 14.46
C ASP A 155 13.14 -18.35 15.32
N LYS A 156 12.74 -17.96 16.53
CA LYS A 156 13.61 -17.16 17.43
C LYS A 156 14.96 -17.82 17.73
N ALA A 157 15.00 -19.14 17.89
CA ALA A 157 16.24 -19.84 18.22
C ALA A 157 17.17 -19.85 17.01
N GLN A 158 16.61 -20.12 15.81
CA GLN A 158 17.30 -20.08 14.54
C GLN A 158 17.86 -18.70 14.21
N VAL A 159 17.12 -17.62 14.48
CA VAL A 159 17.61 -16.25 14.29
C VAL A 159 18.89 -15.99 15.09
N VAL A 160 18.91 -16.37 16.38
CA VAL A 160 20.10 -16.16 17.22
C VAL A 160 21.30 -16.95 16.70
N VAL A 161 21.09 -18.18 16.20
CA VAL A 161 22.14 -18.99 15.58
C VAL A 161 22.66 -18.30 14.32
N ARG A 162 21.75 -17.91 13.41
CA ARG A 162 22.10 -17.30 12.13
C ARG A 162 22.88 -15.99 12.28
N VAL A 163 22.45 -15.12 13.20
CA VAL A 163 23.15 -13.86 13.48
C VAL A 163 24.57 -14.12 14.01
N LYS A 164 24.76 -15.15 14.84
CA LYS A 164 26.10 -15.52 15.34
C LYS A 164 27.01 -16.06 14.24
N GLU A 165 26.46 -16.86 13.33
CA GLU A 165 27.20 -17.35 12.17
C GLU A 165 27.64 -16.21 11.26
N GLN A 166 26.72 -15.30 10.90
CA GLN A 166 27.02 -14.13 10.09
C GLN A 166 28.05 -13.20 10.76
N ALA A 167 27.92 -12.99 12.07
CA ALA A 167 28.90 -12.19 12.81
C ALA A 167 30.30 -12.82 12.74
N LYS A 168 30.38 -14.15 12.83
CA LYS A 168 31.65 -14.89 12.68
C LYS A 168 32.21 -14.76 11.26
N GLU A 169 31.37 -14.86 10.23
CA GLU A 169 31.75 -14.69 8.82
C GLU A 169 32.32 -13.28 8.56
N LEU A 170 31.73 -12.26 9.19
CA LEU A 170 32.11 -10.85 9.04
C LEU A 170 33.23 -10.39 10.01
N GLY A 171 33.66 -11.25 10.93
CA GLY A 171 34.63 -10.89 11.97
C GLY A 171 34.10 -9.88 13.01
N LEU A 172 32.78 -9.80 13.18
CA LEU A 172 32.08 -8.86 14.07
C LEU A 172 31.69 -9.52 15.40
N ASN A 173 31.44 -8.71 16.43
CA ASN A 173 30.78 -9.20 17.63
C ASN A 173 29.30 -9.51 17.31
N TRP A 174 28.82 -10.68 17.72
CA TRP A 174 27.44 -11.09 17.43
C TRP A 174 26.39 -10.15 18.02
N LEU A 175 26.66 -9.53 19.17
CA LEU A 175 25.72 -8.60 19.80
C LEU A 175 25.65 -7.29 19.02
N ASP A 176 26.78 -6.81 18.51
CA ASP A 176 26.83 -5.58 17.71
C ASP A 176 26.07 -5.77 16.39
N LEU A 177 26.30 -6.89 15.69
CA LEU A 177 25.52 -7.25 14.50
C LEU A 177 24.03 -7.45 14.82
N ALA A 178 23.70 -8.07 15.96
CA ALA A 178 22.31 -8.26 16.36
C ALA A 178 21.60 -6.94 16.65
N LEU A 179 22.30 -5.97 17.25
CA LEU A 179 21.79 -4.62 17.50
C LEU A 179 21.64 -3.84 16.21
N GLU A 180 22.62 -3.89 15.30
CA GLU A 180 22.54 -3.29 13.95
C GLU A 180 21.28 -3.79 13.20
N ARG A 181 21.11 -5.12 13.12
CA ARG A 181 19.94 -5.74 12.49
C ARG A 181 18.65 -5.44 13.24
N TYR A 182 18.70 -5.25 14.56
CA TYR A 182 17.54 -4.85 15.33
C TYR A 182 17.18 -3.39 15.03
N ASP A 183 18.16 -2.51 14.89
CA ASP A 183 17.96 -1.10 14.58
C ASP A 183 17.36 -0.91 13.18
N ASP A 184 17.76 -1.75 12.20
CA ASP A 184 17.13 -1.86 10.88
C ASP A 184 15.60 -2.00 10.94
N THR A 185 15.08 -2.64 11.99
CA THR A 185 13.63 -2.85 12.13
C THR A 185 12.87 -1.65 12.72
N PHE A 186 13.56 -0.66 13.30
CA PHE A 186 12.94 0.55 13.88
C PHE A 186 13.19 1.80 13.08
N ALA A 187 14.11 1.73 12.14
CA ALA A 187 14.23 2.78 11.17
C ALA A 187 12.85 2.92 10.50
N ARG A 188 12.09 3.94 10.90
CA ARG A 188 11.60 4.87 9.90
C ARG A 188 12.89 5.43 9.30
N ARG A 189 13.47 4.68 8.36
CA ARG A 189 14.59 5.15 7.56
C ARG A 189 14.05 6.46 7.00
N LYS A 190 14.58 7.59 7.50
CA LYS A 190 14.16 8.97 7.22
C LYS A 190 13.37 9.00 5.92
N GLN A 191 12.04 9.10 5.89
CA GLN A 191 11.29 9.22 4.63
C GLN A 191 11.94 8.48 3.44
N GLY A 192 12.01 7.15 3.52
CA GLY A 192 12.61 6.31 2.48
C GLY A 192 14.12 6.12 2.63
N ARG A 193 14.65 5.04 2.04
CA ARG A 193 15.97 5.20 1.44
C ARG A 193 15.90 6.42 0.53
N ASP A 194 16.97 7.22 0.45
CA ASP A 194 17.12 8.03 -0.75
C ASP A 194 16.99 7.06 -1.92
N TYR A 195 16.17 7.41 -2.90
CA TYR A 195 15.98 6.55 -4.05
C TYR A 195 17.34 6.19 -4.70
N ARG A 196 18.35 7.07 -4.59
CA ARG A 196 19.75 6.78 -4.94
C ARG A 196 20.34 5.59 -4.19
N GLU A 197 20.12 5.49 -2.88
CA GLU A 197 20.58 4.36 -2.06
C GLU A 197 19.83 3.09 -2.43
N TRP A 198 18.52 3.18 -2.69
CA TRP A 198 17.74 2.04 -3.21
C TRP A 198 18.29 1.53 -4.54
N ILE A 199 18.60 2.42 -5.49
CA ILE A 199 19.22 2.05 -6.78
C ILE A 199 20.53 1.29 -6.54
N TYR A 200 21.41 1.81 -5.69
CA TYR A 200 22.72 1.18 -5.41
C TYR A 200 22.60 -0.20 -4.74
N GLU A 201 21.72 -0.33 -3.75
CA GLU A 201 21.65 -1.55 -2.93
C GLU A 201 20.75 -2.64 -3.52
N VAL A 202 19.69 -2.25 -4.23
CA VAL A 202 18.65 -3.16 -4.69
C VAL A 202 18.77 -3.38 -6.19
N GLU A 203 18.71 -2.32 -6.98
CA GLU A 203 18.69 -2.42 -8.44
C GLU A 203 20.03 -2.95 -8.99
N GLN A 204 21.17 -2.38 -8.57
CA GLN A 204 22.49 -2.81 -9.05
C GLN A 204 22.87 -4.24 -8.64
N ARG A 205 22.23 -4.81 -7.62
CA ARG A 205 22.45 -6.23 -7.26
C ARG A 205 21.65 -7.19 -8.13
N ARG A 206 20.54 -6.72 -8.73
CA ARG A 206 19.68 -7.54 -9.60
C ARG A 206 20.22 -7.62 -11.02
N THR A 207 21.06 -6.70 -11.47
CA THR A 207 21.62 -6.61 -12.83
C THR A 207 22.61 -7.72 -13.22
N SER A 208 22.65 -8.86 -12.51
CA SER A 208 23.36 -10.05 -13.01
C SER A 208 22.75 -10.52 -14.34
N VAL A 209 23.62 -10.72 -15.34
CA VAL A 209 23.26 -11.17 -16.69
C VAL A 209 22.43 -12.45 -16.61
N LEU A 210 21.18 -12.41 -17.07
CA LEU A 210 20.37 -13.62 -17.19
C LEU A 210 20.80 -14.33 -18.47
N SER A 211 21.17 -15.61 -18.37
CA SER A 211 21.42 -16.40 -19.56
C SER A 211 20.10 -16.61 -20.30
N THR A 212 19.91 -15.93 -21.42
CA THR A 212 18.73 -16.06 -22.31
C THR A 212 18.80 -17.33 -23.17
N GLY A 213 19.12 -18.47 -22.55
CA GLY A 213 19.29 -19.77 -23.21
C GLY A 213 17.99 -20.49 -23.63
N GLY A 214 16.83 -19.82 -23.59
CA GLY A 214 15.53 -20.39 -23.92
C GLY A 214 15.22 -20.41 -25.42
N SER A 215 14.38 -21.36 -25.85
CA SER A 215 13.85 -21.44 -27.22
C SER A 215 12.78 -20.37 -27.46
N GLY A 216 13.11 -19.40 -28.32
CA GLY A 216 12.25 -18.27 -28.69
C GLY A 216 13.02 -16.96 -28.54
N ARG A 217 13.28 -16.28 -29.65
CA ARG A 217 13.91 -14.95 -29.68
C ARG A 217 12.87 -13.95 -30.20
N PRO A 218 11.85 -13.63 -29.39
CA PRO A 218 10.77 -12.76 -29.84
C PRO A 218 11.35 -11.41 -30.23
N GLN A 219 10.95 -10.90 -31.39
CA GLN A 219 11.38 -9.57 -31.80
C GLN A 219 10.45 -8.53 -31.17
N ILE A 220 11.03 -7.49 -30.55
CA ILE A 220 10.28 -6.39 -29.94
C ILE A 220 10.38 -5.16 -30.86
N SER A 221 9.25 -4.72 -31.41
CA SER A 221 9.16 -3.47 -32.17
C SER A 221 8.83 -2.30 -31.24
N ILE A 222 9.77 -1.40 -31.05
CA ILE A 222 9.59 -0.19 -30.24
C ILE A 222 8.96 0.90 -31.11
N LEU A 223 7.80 1.40 -30.70
CA LEU A 223 7.08 2.47 -31.38
C LEU A 223 7.51 3.81 -30.80
N LEU A 224 8.01 4.71 -31.65
CA LEU A 224 8.54 6.01 -31.25
C LEU A 224 7.96 7.14 -32.12
N PRO A 225 6.78 7.68 -31.78
CA PRO A 225 6.28 8.89 -32.41
C PRO A 225 7.09 10.13 -31.96
N THR A 226 7.40 11.04 -32.88
CA THR A 226 8.17 12.27 -32.57
C THR A 226 7.61 13.48 -33.33
N PHE A 227 7.61 14.66 -32.69
CA PHE A 227 7.20 15.91 -33.31
C PHE A 227 7.94 17.12 -32.71
N ASN A 228 8.75 17.80 -33.53
CA ASN A 228 9.59 18.93 -33.13
C ASN A 228 10.41 18.66 -31.85
N THR A 229 10.82 17.42 -31.64
CA THR A 229 11.59 17.01 -30.48
C THR A 229 12.98 17.65 -30.50
N ASP A 230 13.48 18.02 -29.32
CA ASP A 230 14.86 18.43 -29.16
C ASP A 230 15.82 17.30 -29.55
N ILE A 231 16.81 17.60 -30.39
CA ILE A 231 17.72 16.58 -30.96
C ILE A 231 18.56 15.91 -29.88
N ALA A 232 18.94 16.62 -28.80
CA ALA A 232 19.72 16.01 -27.73
C ALA A 232 18.88 15.00 -26.94
N MET A 233 17.61 15.31 -26.69
CA MET A 233 16.68 14.39 -26.02
C MET A 233 16.36 13.16 -26.86
N LEU A 234 16.03 13.37 -28.14
CA LEU A 234 15.79 12.25 -29.05
C LEU A 234 17.03 11.38 -29.24
N ARG A 235 18.22 11.98 -29.27
CA ARG A 235 19.48 11.23 -29.32
C ARG A 235 19.68 10.37 -28.09
N ALA A 236 19.47 10.90 -26.88
CA ALA A 236 19.54 10.12 -25.65
C ALA A 236 18.53 8.96 -25.64
N CYS A 237 17.31 9.20 -26.13
CA CYS A 237 16.29 8.18 -26.30
C CYS A 237 16.76 7.04 -27.24
N ILE A 238 17.18 7.38 -28.46
CA ILE A 238 17.66 6.40 -29.46
C ILE A 238 18.93 5.67 -28.96
N ASP A 239 19.87 6.37 -28.33
CA ASP A 239 21.08 5.76 -27.77
C ASP A 239 20.74 4.77 -26.64
N SER A 240 19.68 5.01 -25.85
CA SER A 240 19.20 4.05 -24.83
C SER A 240 18.63 2.75 -25.43
N VAL A 241 18.05 2.83 -26.63
CA VAL A 241 17.59 1.65 -27.40
C VAL A 241 18.79 0.92 -28.01
N LEU A 242 19.74 1.65 -28.58
CA LEU A 242 20.97 1.07 -29.13
C LEU A 242 21.81 0.34 -28.07
N ALA A 243 21.76 0.82 -26.82
CA ALA A 243 22.47 0.24 -25.68
C ALA A 243 21.81 -1.01 -25.08
N GLN A 244 20.64 -1.44 -25.57
CA GLN A 244 19.94 -2.61 -25.04
C GLN A 244 20.77 -3.90 -25.19
N THR A 245 20.87 -4.66 -24.10
CA THR A 245 21.60 -5.95 -24.07
C THR A 245 20.94 -7.02 -24.92
N TYR A 246 19.61 -6.98 -25.08
CA TYR A 246 18.88 -7.88 -25.96
C TYR A 246 18.96 -7.38 -27.42
N PRO A 247 19.45 -8.18 -28.39
CA PRO A 247 19.74 -7.66 -29.73
C PRO A 247 18.54 -7.68 -30.70
N HIS A 248 17.47 -8.44 -30.40
CA HIS A 248 16.35 -8.66 -31.33
C HIS A 248 15.24 -7.63 -31.13
N TRP A 249 15.53 -6.40 -31.52
CA TRP A 249 14.57 -5.30 -31.52
C TRP A 249 14.53 -4.59 -32.87
N GLN A 250 13.44 -3.86 -33.10
CA GLN A 250 13.26 -2.93 -34.22
C GLN A 250 12.77 -1.60 -33.65
N LEU A 251 13.40 -0.48 -34.01
CA LEU A 251 12.95 0.85 -33.60
C LEU A 251 12.17 1.49 -34.75
N CYS A 252 10.88 1.73 -34.54
CA CYS A 252 9.93 2.26 -35.53
C CYS A 252 9.63 3.72 -35.20
N ILE A 253 10.33 4.64 -35.87
CA ILE A 253 10.21 6.08 -35.63
C ILE A 253 9.22 6.72 -36.60
N ALA A 254 8.19 7.38 -36.10
CA ALA A 254 7.26 8.15 -36.91
C ALA A 254 7.43 9.65 -36.63
N ASP A 255 8.05 10.37 -37.56
CA ASP A 255 8.13 11.83 -37.52
C ASP A 255 6.80 12.44 -38.00
N ASP A 256 6.08 13.10 -37.10
CA ASP A 256 4.75 13.65 -37.33
C ASP A 256 4.79 15.05 -37.99
N ALA A 257 5.51 15.12 -39.10
CA ALA A 257 5.73 16.34 -39.88
C ALA A 257 6.45 17.46 -39.10
N SER A 258 7.59 17.13 -38.48
CA SER A 258 8.43 18.12 -37.81
C SER A 258 8.93 19.19 -38.77
N ARG A 259 9.02 20.43 -38.29
CA ARG A 259 9.43 21.59 -39.09
C ARG A 259 10.94 21.79 -39.15
N ASN A 260 11.67 21.20 -38.20
CA ASN A 260 13.12 21.34 -38.09
C ASN A 260 13.82 20.43 -39.11
N SER A 261 14.49 21.00 -40.12
CA SER A 261 15.27 20.24 -41.10
C SER A 261 16.42 19.46 -40.48
N GLN A 262 17.04 19.98 -39.42
CA GLN A 262 18.13 19.30 -38.71
C GLN A 262 17.65 18.03 -38.00
N LEU A 263 16.41 18.02 -37.49
CA LEU A 263 15.80 16.84 -36.90
C LEU A 263 15.59 15.75 -37.96
N ARG A 264 15.13 16.14 -39.16
CA ARG A 264 14.98 15.23 -40.30
C ARG A 264 16.33 14.64 -40.73
N GLU A 265 17.36 15.47 -40.87
CA GLU A 265 18.72 15.03 -41.19
C GLU A 265 19.24 14.03 -40.14
N PHE A 266 19.08 14.36 -38.86
CA PHE A 266 19.45 13.48 -37.75
C PHE A 266 18.75 12.12 -37.81
N LEU A 267 17.44 12.09 -38.06
CA LEU A 267 16.69 10.83 -38.19
C LEU A 267 17.16 9.97 -39.37
N VAL A 268 17.49 10.60 -40.51
CA VAL A 268 18.07 9.90 -41.67
C VAL A 268 19.45 9.31 -41.33
N GLU A 269 20.28 10.04 -40.60
CA GLU A 269 21.58 9.55 -40.11
C GLU A 269 21.41 8.34 -39.17
N CYS A 270 20.45 8.41 -38.24
CA CYS A 270 20.13 7.30 -37.34
C CYS A 270 19.72 6.03 -38.11
N ALA A 271 18.81 6.16 -39.09
CA ALA A 271 18.37 5.04 -39.91
C ALA A 271 19.50 4.44 -40.76
N ALA A 272 20.46 5.25 -41.21
CA ALA A 272 21.63 4.78 -41.93
C ALA A 272 22.68 4.08 -41.03
N ARG A 273 22.72 4.42 -39.73
CA ARG A 273 23.70 3.90 -38.77
C ARG A 273 23.40 2.49 -38.28
N ASP A 274 22.13 2.12 -38.16
CA ASP A 274 21.71 0.79 -37.71
C ASP A 274 20.47 0.34 -38.48
N SER A 275 20.56 -0.81 -39.16
CA SER A 275 19.48 -1.36 -39.99
C SER A 275 18.20 -1.71 -39.21
N ARG A 276 18.26 -1.80 -37.88
CA ARG A 276 17.10 -2.03 -37.01
C ARG A 276 16.27 -0.77 -36.78
N ILE A 277 16.78 0.41 -37.15
CA ILE A 277 16.08 1.69 -37.03
C ILE A 277 15.38 1.99 -38.36
N GLN A 278 14.06 2.15 -38.29
CA GLN A 278 13.21 2.53 -39.42
C GLN A 278 12.51 3.84 -39.12
N VAL A 279 12.44 4.72 -40.13
CA VAL A 279 11.85 6.05 -39.99
C VAL A 279 10.82 6.26 -41.08
N VAL A 280 9.63 6.73 -40.70
CA VAL A 280 8.63 7.25 -41.61
C VAL A 280 8.43 8.74 -41.35
N PHE A 281 8.42 9.53 -42.43
CA PHE A 281 8.15 10.97 -42.38
C PHE A 281 6.73 11.23 -42.85
N ARG A 282 5.84 11.59 -41.91
CA ARG A 282 4.45 11.93 -42.23
C ARG A 282 4.39 13.27 -42.96
N GLN A 283 3.44 13.40 -43.88
CA GLN A 283 3.26 14.61 -44.69
C GLN A 283 2.49 15.72 -43.94
N GLN A 284 1.73 15.33 -42.92
CA GLN A 284 0.90 16.23 -42.11
C GLN A 284 0.99 15.79 -40.65
N ASN A 285 0.94 16.77 -39.74
CA ASN A 285 0.85 16.51 -38.31
C ASN A 285 -0.54 15.93 -38.00
N GLY A 286 -0.59 14.70 -37.50
CA GLY A 286 -1.80 14.01 -37.06
C GLY A 286 -1.81 13.68 -35.57
N HIS A 287 -0.92 14.31 -34.80
CA HIS A 287 -0.72 14.09 -33.37
C HIS A 287 -0.30 12.65 -33.01
N ILE A 288 -0.19 12.41 -31.70
CA ILE A 288 0.43 11.21 -31.13
C ILE A 288 -0.23 9.90 -31.58
N ALA A 289 -1.55 9.84 -31.69
CA ALA A 289 -2.27 8.61 -32.05
C ALA A 289 -1.98 8.20 -33.50
N ALA A 290 -2.07 9.14 -34.45
CA ALA A 290 -1.80 8.85 -35.84
C ALA A 290 -0.31 8.57 -36.09
N ALA A 291 0.59 9.31 -35.42
CA ALA A 291 2.02 9.04 -35.46
C ALA A 291 2.37 7.64 -34.92
N SER A 292 1.78 7.25 -33.79
CA SER A 292 1.96 5.91 -33.21
C SER A 292 1.44 4.81 -34.14
N ASN A 293 0.34 5.04 -34.85
CA ASN A 293 -0.15 4.11 -35.88
C ASN A 293 0.81 3.99 -37.06
N SER A 294 1.42 5.09 -37.54
CA SER A 294 2.45 5.00 -38.59
C SER A 294 3.69 4.24 -38.12
N ALA A 295 4.08 4.36 -36.85
CA ALA A 295 5.13 3.53 -36.27
C ALA A 295 4.70 2.05 -36.19
N LEU A 296 3.45 1.78 -35.78
CA LEU A 296 2.88 0.44 -35.70
C LEU A 296 2.79 -0.26 -37.07
N GLU A 297 2.52 0.47 -38.14
CA GLU A 297 2.49 -0.07 -39.52
C GLU A 297 3.86 -0.60 -39.96
N MET A 298 4.96 -0.04 -39.45
CA MET A 298 6.32 -0.53 -39.71
C MET A 298 6.71 -1.72 -38.81
N ALA A 299 5.96 -1.96 -37.72
CA ALA A 299 6.31 -2.95 -36.72
C ALA A 299 6.18 -4.39 -37.27
N THR A 300 7.29 -5.13 -37.19
CA THR A 300 7.39 -6.54 -37.64
C THR A 300 7.57 -7.53 -36.50
N GLY A 301 7.76 -7.05 -35.27
CA GLY A 301 7.98 -7.87 -34.09
C GLY A 301 6.71 -8.57 -33.59
N ASP A 302 6.92 -9.64 -32.83
CA ASP A 302 5.86 -10.38 -32.14
C ASP A 302 5.20 -9.54 -31.04
N PHE A 303 5.96 -8.59 -30.49
CA PHE A 303 5.53 -7.65 -29.46
C PHE A 303 5.84 -6.21 -29.88
N VAL A 304 5.02 -5.28 -29.40
CA VAL A 304 5.21 -3.84 -29.55
C VAL A 304 5.47 -3.20 -28.20
N ALA A 305 6.48 -2.33 -28.11
CA ALA A 305 6.83 -1.57 -26.92
C ALA A 305 6.59 -0.08 -27.15
N LEU A 306 6.10 0.63 -26.13
CA LEU A 306 5.80 2.08 -26.22
C LEU A 306 6.94 2.89 -25.61
N LEU A 307 7.49 3.84 -26.38
CA LEU A 307 8.57 4.72 -25.94
C LEU A 307 8.33 6.15 -26.42
N ASP A 308 8.29 7.07 -25.46
CA ASP A 308 8.19 8.50 -25.76
C ASP A 308 9.55 9.06 -26.19
N HIS A 309 9.51 10.03 -27.12
CA HIS A 309 10.68 10.50 -27.85
C HIS A 309 11.72 11.26 -26.99
N ASP A 310 11.39 11.62 -25.76
CA ASP A 310 12.23 12.32 -24.79
C ASP A 310 12.62 11.45 -23.58
N ASP A 311 12.13 10.22 -23.51
CA ASP A 311 12.40 9.28 -22.42
C ASP A 311 13.51 8.29 -22.76
N THR A 312 13.95 7.51 -21.77
CA THR A 312 15.02 6.52 -21.95
C THR A 312 14.69 5.18 -21.30
N LEU A 313 15.15 4.10 -21.91
CA LEU A 313 15.06 2.76 -21.34
C LEU A 313 16.26 2.43 -20.44
N ALA A 314 16.03 1.62 -19.40
CA ALA A 314 17.12 1.00 -18.67
C ALA A 314 17.93 0.06 -19.60
N PRO A 315 19.26 -0.08 -19.47
CA PRO A 315 20.10 -0.83 -20.42
C PRO A 315 19.72 -2.31 -20.63
N HIS A 316 19.00 -2.90 -19.68
CA HIS A 316 18.58 -4.30 -19.66
C HIS A 316 17.04 -4.45 -19.77
N ALA A 317 16.32 -3.39 -20.14
CA ALA A 317 14.86 -3.38 -20.18
C ALA A 317 14.29 -4.48 -21.07
N LEU A 318 14.76 -4.56 -22.33
CA LEU A 318 14.26 -5.57 -23.27
C LEU A 318 14.67 -6.99 -22.88
N GLU A 319 15.85 -7.18 -22.28
CA GLU A 319 16.28 -8.48 -21.77
C GLU A 319 15.37 -8.96 -20.64
N ARG A 320 14.94 -8.07 -19.74
CA ARG A 320 13.98 -8.39 -18.67
C ARG A 320 12.61 -8.72 -19.20
N VAL A 321 12.13 -8.00 -20.21
CA VAL A 321 10.88 -8.32 -20.91
C VAL A 321 10.94 -9.74 -21.48
N VAL A 322 12.03 -10.09 -22.15
CA VAL A 322 12.19 -11.44 -22.74
C VAL A 322 12.32 -12.52 -21.68
N ALA A 323 13.02 -12.26 -20.57
CA ALA A 323 13.07 -13.19 -19.44
C ALA A 323 11.68 -13.43 -18.83
N ALA A 324 10.85 -12.38 -18.72
CA ALA A 324 9.47 -12.50 -18.27
C ALA A 324 8.61 -13.29 -19.25
N LEU A 325 8.77 -13.09 -20.57
CA LEU A 325 8.11 -13.87 -21.62
C LEU A 325 8.50 -15.35 -21.59
N GLN A 326 9.76 -15.68 -21.32
CA GLN A 326 10.21 -17.08 -21.21
C GLN A 326 9.53 -17.81 -20.06
N ASN A 327 9.28 -17.11 -18.94
CA ASN A 327 8.56 -17.66 -17.80
C ASN A 327 7.03 -17.64 -17.99
N ASN A 328 6.53 -16.82 -18.92
CA ASN A 328 5.10 -16.63 -19.18
C ASN A 328 4.83 -16.61 -20.71
N PRO A 329 4.90 -17.76 -21.41
CA PRO A 329 4.79 -17.80 -22.88
C PRO A 329 3.47 -17.28 -23.45
N ASP A 330 2.40 -17.30 -22.65
CA ASP A 330 1.07 -16.83 -23.04
C ASP A 330 0.85 -15.33 -22.79
N ALA A 331 1.85 -14.61 -22.26
CA ALA A 331 1.73 -13.20 -21.95
C ALA A 331 1.31 -12.38 -23.18
N ALA A 332 0.28 -11.56 -22.98
CA ALA A 332 -0.29 -10.65 -23.97
C ALA A 332 0.02 -9.18 -23.64
N LEU A 333 0.25 -8.88 -22.37
CA LEU A 333 0.66 -7.58 -21.86
C LEU A 333 1.74 -7.77 -20.81
N LEU A 334 2.84 -7.02 -20.94
CA LEU A 334 3.86 -6.88 -19.93
C LEU A 334 4.05 -5.41 -19.60
N TYR A 335 4.27 -5.10 -18.34
CA TYR A 335 4.62 -3.75 -17.92
C TYR A 335 5.63 -3.74 -16.79
N SER A 336 6.46 -2.69 -16.75
CA SER A 336 7.47 -2.50 -15.71
C SER A 336 7.10 -1.41 -14.72
N ASP A 337 7.89 -1.29 -13.65
CA ASP A 337 7.95 -0.06 -12.87
C ASP A 337 8.70 1.03 -13.65
N GLU A 338 8.53 2.28 -13.24
CA GLU A 338 9.12 3.46 -13.87
C GLU A 338 9.54 4.48 -12.81
N ASP A 339 10.42 5.41 -13.18
CA ASP A 339 10.77 6.57 -12.38
C ASP A 339 10.94 7.80 -13.27
N LYS A 340 11.40 8.91 -12.69
CA LYS A 340 11.74 10.13 -13.41
C LYS A 340 13.24 10.36 -13.42
N ILE A 341 13.73 11.00 -14.48
CA ILE A 341 15.10 11.47 -14.64
C ILE A 341 15.10 12.98 -14.90
N ASP A 342 15.92 13.72 -14.16
CA ASP A 342 16.05 15.18 -14.33
C ASP A 342 17.07 15.57 -15.42
N GLU A 343 17.29 16.87 -15.62
CA GLU A 343 18.27 17.41 -16.57
C GLU A 343 19.71 17.01 -16.26
N ALA A 344 20.04 16.72 -14.99
CA ALA A 344 21.36 16.27 -14.57
C ALA A 344 21.56 14.76 -14.76
N GLY A 345 20.52 14.02 -15.15
CA GLY A 345 20.55 12.56 -15.26
C GLY A 345 20.27 11.85 -13.93
N GLU A 346 19.82 12.57 -12.91
CA GLU A 346 19.52 12.02 -11.60
C GLU A 346 18.11 11.45 -11.56
N ARG A 347 17.98 10.22 -11.06
CA ARG A 347 16.71 9.49 -11.00
C ARG A 347 15.97 9.77 -9.70
N PHE A 348 14.64 9.94 -9.75
CA PHE A 348 13.77 10.27 -8.60
C PHE A 348 12.31 9.85 -8.82
N ASP A 349 11.50 9.92 -7.76
CA ASP A 349 10.03 9.70 -7.77
C ASP A 349 9.58 8.39 -8.45
N PRO A 350 10.00 7.22 -7.94
CA PRO A 350 9.64 5.93 -8.53
C PRO A 350 8.16 5.59 -8.34
N HIS A 351 7.55 5.08 -9.40
CA HIS A 351 6.24 4.47 -9.39
C HIS A 351 6.36 2.94 -9.37
N PHE A 352 6.29 2.40 -8.15
CA PHE A 352 6.28 0.98 -7.86
C PHE A 352 4.84 0.45 -7.94
N LYS A 353 4.51 -0.15 -9.08
CA LYS A 353 3.15 -0.51 -9.46
C LYS A 353 2.73 -1.85 -8.82
N PRO A 354 1.42 -2.07 -8.59
CA PRO A 354 0.92 -3.40 -8.28
C PRO A 354 0.95 -4.29 -9.53
N ALA A 355 0.74 -5.60 -9.33
CA ALA A 355 0.39 -6.52 -10.40
C ALA A 355 -1.01 -6.21 -10.96
N TRP A 356 -1.55 -7.10 -11.81
CA TRP A 356 -2.78 -6.87 -12.56
C TRP A 356 -3.95 -6.41 -11.68
N ASN A 357 -4.46 -5.20 -11.99
CA ASN A 357 -5.52 -4.54 -11.22
C ASN A 357 -6.47 -3.82 -12.18
N PRO A 358 -7.41 -4.53 -12.81
CA PRO A 358 -8.28 -3.94 -13.84
C PRO A 358 -9.24 -2.90 -13.27
N ASP A 359 -9.65 -2.99 -12.00
CA ASP A 359 -10.47 -1.93 -11.38
C ASP A 359 -9.66 -0.65 -11.15
N LEU A 360 -8.38 -0.77 -10.76
CA LEU A 360 -7.48 0.39 -10.72
C LEU A 360 -7.25 0.95 -12.13
N LEU A 361 -7.14 0.10 -13.16
CA LEU A 361 -7.02 0.54 -14.56
C LEU A 361 -8.24 1.35 -15.01
N LEU A 362 -9.45 1.00 -14.56
CA LEU A 362 -10.66 1.79 -14.83
C LEU A 362 -10.64 3.15 -14.11
N SER A 363 -10.00 3.21 -12.94
CA SER A 363 -9.86 4.44 -12.16
C SER A 363 -8.70 5.34 -12.61
N GLN A 364 -7.64 4.79 -13.18
CA GLN A 364 -6.45 5.51 -13.64
C GLN A 364 -5.59 4.61 -14.53
N ASN A 365 -4.92 5.15 -15.55
CA ASN A 365 -3.85 4.43 -16.24
C ASN A 365 -2.61 4.29 -15.34
N TYR A 366 -2.59 3.28 -14.46
CA TYR A 366 -1.45 3.02 -13.58
C TYR A 366 -0.31 2.24 -14.28
N ILE A 367 -0.59 1.66 -15.45
CA ILE A 367 0.33 0.79 -16.19
C ILE A 367 1.45 1.61 -16.84
N CYS A 368 1.10 2.75 -17.48
CA CYS A 368 2.07 3.71 -18.01
C CYS A 368 3.16 3.03 -18.86
N HIS A 369 4.45 3.28 -18.57
CA HIS A 369 5.59 2.72 -19.30
C HIS A 369 6.51 1.92 -18.36
N LEU A 370 7.35 1.02 -18.83
CA LEU A 370 7.40 0.47 -20.18
C LEU A 370 6.24 -0.51 -20.37
N THR A 371 5.36 -0.22 -21.33
CA THR A 371 4.29 -1.14 -21.76
C THR A 371 4.76 -1.93 -22.97
N VAL A 372 4.59 -3.25 -22.92
CA VAL A 372 4.86 -4.18 -24.03
C VAL A 372 3.63 -5.04 -24.28
N LEU A 373 3.06 -4.93 -25.47
CA LEU A 373 1.83 -5.62 -25.88
C LEU A 373 2.13 -6.62 -27.00
N LYS A 374 1.43 -7.76 -27.00
CA LYS A 374 1.47 -8.68 -28.14
C LYS A 374 0.93 -7.98 -29.39
N ALA A 375 1.70 -7.98 -30.46
CA ALA A 375 1.39 -7.19 -31.66
C ALA A 375 0.02 -7.55 -32.26
N ASP A 376 -0.35 -8.83 -32.24
CA ASP A 376 -1.64 -9.31 -32.72
C ASP A 376 -2.82 -8.75 -31.92
N VAL A 377 -2.66 -8.55 -30.61
CA VAL A 377 -3.72 -7.96 -29.77
C VAL A 377 -3.92 -6.49 -30.15
N VAL A 378 -2.83 -5.73 -30.32
CA VAL A 378 -2.87 -4.33 -30.75
C VAL A 378 -3.50 -4.18 -32.13
N LYS A 379 -3.13 -5.04 -33.07
CA LYS A 379 -3.72 -5.07 -34.42
C LYS A 379 -5.21 -5.42 -34.38
N LYS A 380 -5.61 -6.39 -33.54
CA LYS A 380 -7.01 -6.80 -33.39
C LYS A 380 -7.92 -5.70 -32.86
N VAL A 381 -7.40 -4.80 -32.02
CA VAL A 381 -8.15 -3.64 -31.50
C VAL A 381 -8.05 -2.41 -32.42
N GLY A 382 -7.30 -2.48 -33.52
CA GLY A 382 -7.18 -1.41 -34.51
C GLY A 382 -6.13 -0.34 -34.20
N GLY A 383 -5.12 -0.63 -33.38
CA GLY A 383 -4.04 0.32 -33.06
C GLY A 383 -4.49 1.46 -32.12
N PHE A 384 -3.90 2.63 -32.26
CA PHE A 384 -4.21 3.83 -31.48
C PHE A 384 -5.40 4.59 -32.09
N ARG A 385 -6.28 5.13 -31.24
CA ARG A 385 -7.50 5.79 -31.70
C ARG A 385 -7.33 7.31 -31.72
N GLU A 386 -7.50 7.92 -32.88
CA GLU A 386 -7.52 9.38 -33.01
C GLU A 386 -8.66 10.00 -32.17
N GLY A 387 -8.41 11.19 -31.61
CA GLY A 387 -9.32 11.87 -30.69
C GLY A 387 -9.20 11.42 -29.24
N THR A 388 -8.19 10.62 -28.91
CA THR A 388 -7.83 10.20 -27.54
C THR A 388 -6.47 10.74 -27.10
N GLU A 389 -5.95 11.75 -27.80
CA GLU A 389 -4.65 12.34 -27.52
C GLU A 389 -4.53 12.75 -26.04
N GLY A 390 -3.37 12.47 -25.44
CA GLY A 390 -3.11 12.65 -24.01
C GLY A 390 -3.61 11.50 -23.12
N SER A 391 -4.40 10.56 -23.67
CA SER A 391 -4.86 9.34 -22.99
C SER A 391 -4.86 8.12 -23.92
N GLN A 392 -4.13 8.20 -25.04
CA GLN A 392 -4.14 7.19 -26.09
C GLN A 392 -3.68 5.80 -25.60
N ASP A 393 -2.75 5.76 -24.64
CA ASP A 393 -2.26 4.50 -24.08
C ASP A 393 -3.30 3.87 -23.16
N HIS A 394 -4.01 4.70 -22.38
CA HIS A 394 -5.12 4.23 -21.55
C HIS A 394 -6.25 3.67 -22.41
N ASP A 395 -6.62 4.40 -23.47
CA ASP A 395 -7.61 3.94 -24.46
C ASP A 395 -7.22 2.61 -25.11
N LEU A 396 -5.96 2.47 -25.53
CA LEU A 396 -5.45 1.23 -26.10
C LEU A 396 -5.55 0.07 -25.09
N LEU A 397 -5.08 0.27 -23.86
CA LEU A 397 -5.14 -0.74 -22.81
C LEU A 397 -6.57 -1.16 -22.47
N LEU A 398 -7.50 -0.20 -22.38
CA LEU A 398 -8.93 -0.47 -22.17
C LEU A 398 -9.55 -1.22 -23.36
N ARG A 399 -9.10 -0.97 -24.60
CA ARG A 399 -9.53 -1.76 -25.77
C ARG A 399 -8.96 -3.16 -25.78
N CYS A 400 -7.77 -3.36 -25.22
CA CYS A 400 -7.15 -4.67 -25.06
C CYS A 400 -7.75 -5.51 -23.93
N LEU A 401 -8.37 -4.88 -22.91
CA LEU A 401 -8.92 -5.55 -21.72
C LEU A 401 -9.70 -6.86 -21.98
N PRO A 402 -10.60 -6.96 -22.98
CA PRO A 402 -11.35 -8.19 -23.26
C PRO A 402 -10.47 -9.38 -23.69
N TYR A 403 -9.22 -9.14 -24.05
CA TYR A 403 -8.22 -10.16 -24.42
C TYR A 403 -7.20 -10.42 -23.31
N LEU A 404 -7.36 -9.76 -22.15
CA LEU A 404 -6.43 -9.81 -21.03
C LEU A 404 -7.10 -10.44 -19.80
N ASN A 405 -6.32 -11.18 -19.03
CA ASN A 405 -6.69 -11.75 -17.74
C ASN A 405 -5.45 -11.83 -16.84
N ALA A 406 -5.61 -12.33 -15.61
CA ALA A 406 -4.52 -12.40 -14.65
C ALA A 406 -3.35 -13.32 -15.09
N ASP A 407 -3.60 -14.29 -15.97
CA ASP A 407 -2.61 -15.27 -16.41
C ASP A 407 -1.75 -14.78 -17.58
N ASN A 408 -2.25 -13.80 -18.35
CA ASN A 408 -1.55 -13.26 -19.52
C ASN A 408 -1.10 -11.79 -19.37
N VAL A 409 -1.28 -11.19 -18.19
CA VAL A 409 -0.75 -9.88 -17.84
C VAL A 409 0.39 -10.04 -16.84
N VAL A 410 1.59 -9.60 -17.22
CA VAL A 410 2.80 -9.78 -16.41
C VAL A 410 3.35 -8.43 -15.97
N HIS A 411 3.45 -8.24 -14.66
CA HIS A 411 4.19 -7.12 -14.08
C HIS A 411 5.64 -7.51 -13.81
N ILE A 412 6.58 -6.69 -14.25
CA ILE A 412 8.01 -6.82 -13.98
C ILE A 412 8.37 -5.76 -12.91
N PRO A 413 8.56 -6.13 -11.63
CA PRO A 413 8.77 -5.19 -10.53
C PRO A 413 10.21 -4.64 -10.49
N GLU A 414 10.67 -4.15 -11.65
CA GLU A 414 11.95 -3.50 -11.88
C GLU A 414 11.70 -2.18 -12.61
N VAL A 415 12.51 -1.16 -12.31
CA VAL A 415 12.43 0.13 -12.97
C VAL A 415 13.15 0.04 -14.31
N LEU A 416 12.39 -0.10 -15.40
CA LEU A 416 12.94 -0.32 -16.74
C LEU A 416 12.73 0.85 -17.70
N TYR A 417 12.08 1.91 -17.21
CA TYR A 417 11.73 3.10 -17.98
C TYR A 417 11.94 4.36 -17.14
N HIS A 418 12.54 5.39 -17.75
CA HIS A 418 12.87 6.65 -17.11
C HIS A 418 12.19 7.81 -17.83
N TRP A 419 11.21 8.42 -17.17
CA TRP A 419 10.46 9.58 -17.64
C TRP A 419 11.28 10.84 -17.48
N ARG A 420 11.48 11.60 -18.55
CA ARG A 420 12.27 12.82 -18.49
C ARG A 420 11.44 13.98 -17.94
N ALA A 421 11.84 14.49 -16.78
CA ALA A 421 11.17 15.58 -16.09
C ALA A 421 11.86 16.94 -16.35
N ILE A 422 11.64 17.52 -17.54
CA ILE A 422 12.20 18.83 -17.94
C ILE A 422 11.17 19.96 -18.02
N SER A 423 11.65 21.19 -17.92
CA SER A 423 10.83 22.41 -18.07
C SER A 423 10.20 22.47 -19.47
N GLY A 424 8.87 22.40 -19.54
CA GLY A 424 8.13 22.36 -20.81
C GLY A 424 7.67 20.96 -21.26
N SER A 425 8.08 19.89 -20.58
CA SER A 425 7.49 18.56 -20.73
C SER A 425 6.02 18.57 -20.30
N THR A 426 5.23 17.63 -20.84
CA THR A 426 3.82 17.38 -20.52
C THR A 426 3.57 17.26 -19.01
N ALA A 427 4.60 16.89 -18.24
CA ALA A 427 4.61 16.86 -16.78
C ALA A 427 4.33 18.23 -16.10
N GLN A 428 4.63 19.37 -16.75
CA GLN A 428 4.46 20.71 -16.18
C GLN A 428 3.52 21.65 -16.97
N ALA A 429 3.20 21.34 -18.23
CA ALA A 429 2.40 22.24 -19.08
C ALA A 429 0.92 22.28 -18.66
N GLY A 430 0.52 23.30 -17.88
CA GLY A 430 -0.83 23.51 -17.37
C GLY A 430 -1.95 23.61 -18.42
N ALA A 431 -1.63 23.81 -19.71
CA ALA A 431 -2.59 23.84 -20.81
C ALA A 431 -3.07 22.43 -21.24
N ASN A 432 -2.30 21.36 -20.95
CA ASN A 432 -2.59 20.00 -21.41
C ASN A 432 -3.52 19.20 -20.48
N LYS A 433 -3.80 19.71 -19.27
CA LYS A 433 -4.54 18.97 -18.23
C LYS A 433 -6.03 18.77 -18.55
N GLY A 434 -6.64 19.66 -19.33
CA GLY A 434 -8.08 19.61 -19.61
C GLY A 434 -8.50 18.60 -20.68
N TYR A 435 -7.72 18.47 -21.76
CA TYR A 435 -8.09 17.58 -22.88
C TYR A 435 -7.75 16.12 -22.56
N ALA A 436 -6.59 15.83 -21.96
CA ALA A 436 -6.19 14.47 -21.59
C ALA A 436 -7.19 13.84 -20.60
N MET A 437 -7.65 14.61 -19.61
CA MET A 437 -8.69 14.17 -18.68
C MET A 437 -10.01 13.83 -19.41
N LYS A 438 -10.45 14.67 -20.36
CA LYS A 438 -11.65 14.41 -21.17
C LYS A 438 -11.48 13.19 -22.07
N ALA A 439 -10.31 13.03 -22.69
CA ALA A 439 -9.98 11.90 -23.54
C ALA A 439 -10.02 10.58 -22.76
N GLY A 440 -9.41 10.52 -21.58
CA GLY A 440 -9.45 9.31 -20.76
C GLY A 440 -10.82 9.03 -20.14
N LEU A 441 -11.58 10.07 -19.75
CA LEU A 441 -12.97 9.88 -19.31
C LEU A 441 -13.81 9.26 -20.43
N ARG A 442 -13.64 9.74 -21.67
CA ARG A 442 -14.26 9.16 -22.86
C ARG A 442 -13.76 7.74 -23.12
N ALA A 443 -12.46 7.46 -22.96
CA ALA A 443 -11.92 6.12 -23.14
C ALA A 443 -12.56 5.08 -22.21
N VAL A 444 -12.72 5.43 -20.92
CA VAL A 444 -13.42 4.58 -19.95
C VAL A 444 -14.91 4.46 -20.30
N ALA A 445 -15.58 5.55 -20.65
CA ALA A 445 -17.00 5.52 -21.05
C ALA A 445 -17.24 4.61 -22.27
N ASP A 446 -16.40 4.75 -23.30
CA ASP A 446 -16.47 3.97 -24.54
C ASP A 446 -16.17 2.48 -24.27
N TYR A 447 -15.27 2.17 -23.34
CA TYR A 447 -15.03 0.80 -22.88
C TYR A 447 -16.29 0.21 -22.22
N LEU A 448 -16.87 0.90 -21.23
CA LEU A 448 -18.08 0.46 -20.54
C LEU A 448 -19.24 0.23 -21.52
N GLN A 449 -19.43 1.15 -22.46
CA GLN A 449 -20.46 1.05 -23.49
C GLN A 449 -20.22 -0.13 -24.43
N ARG A 450 -18.99 -0.31 -24.93
CA ARG A 450 -18.66 -1.38 -25.88
C ARG A 450 -18.84 -2.77 -25.27
N GLU A 451 -18.41 -2.95 -24.03
CA GLU A 451 -18.55 -4.21 -23.30
C GLU A 451 -19.96 -4.38 -22.68
N SER A 452 -20.89 -3.44 -22.93
CA SER A 452 -22.26 -3.46 -22.40
C SER A 452 -22.32 -3.60 -20.87
N LEU A 453 -21.37 -2.96 -20.18
CA LEU A 453 -21.28 -2.98 -18.73
C LEU A 453 -22.28 -1.96 -18.14
N PRO A 454 -23.09 -2.35 -17.13
CA PRO A 454 -24.10 -1.48 -16.54
C PRO A 454 -23.46 -0.48 -15.56
N ALA A 455 -22.71 0.46 -16.11
CA ALA A 455 -22.00 1.48 -15.34
C ALA A 455 -21.82 2.76 -16.15
N ARG A 456 -21.65 3.86 -15.42
CA ARG A 456 -21.25 5.16 -15.97
C ARG A 456 -19.94 5.60 -15.33
N VAL A 457 -19.19 6.46 -16.02
CA VAL A 457 -17.95 7.03 -15.50
C VAL A 457 -18.10 8.53 -15.27
N GLU A 458 -17.56 8.99 -14.15
CA GLU A 458 -17.51 10.38 -13.73
C GLU A 458 -16.04 10.77 -13.48
N PRO A 459 -15.67 12.07 -13.57
CA PRO A 459 -14.35 12.52 -13.14
C PRO A 459 -14.07 12.15 -11.67
N GLY A 460 -12.87 11.66 -11.38
CA GLY A 460 -12.41 11.38 -10.02
C GLY A 460 -12.02 12.64 -9.24
N SER A 461 -11.63 12.46 -7.97
CA SER A 461 -11.26 13.58 -7.08
C SER A 461 -9.87 14.16 -7.38
N ALA A 462 -9.03 13.45 -8.13
CA ALA A 462 -7.70 13.88 -8.54
C ALA A 462 -7.60 14.05 -10.07
N PRO A 463 -6.68 14.89 -10.58
CA PRO A 463 -6.46 15.01 -12.03
C PRO A 463 -6.15 13.66 -12.68
N ASN A 464 -6.73 13.41 -13.87
CA ASN A 464 -6.57 12.17 -14.64
C ASN A 464 -6.96 10.89 -13.86
N THR A 465 -7.96 11.01 -12.98
CA THR A 465 -8.59 9.86 -12.32
C THR A 465 -10.08 9.82 -12.63
N TYR A 466 -10.68 8.64 -12.49
CA TYR A 466 -12.04 8.34 -12.90
C TYR A 466 -12.78 7.53 -11.82
N CYS A 467 -14.06 7.81 -11.67
CA CYS A 467 -14.96 7.09 -10.76
C CYS A 467 -16.01 6.36 -11.59
N VAL A 468 -15.95 5.03 -11.60
CA VAL A 468 -16.95 4.18 -12.27
C VAL A 468 -18.08 3.88 -11.28
N ARG A 469 -19.29 4.34 -11.62
CA ARG A 469 -20.53 4.10 -10.87
C ARG A 469 -21.30 2.96 -11.53
N TRP A 470 -21.25 1.80 -10.89
CA TRP A 470 -22.02 0.62 -11.29
C TRP A 470 -23.49 0.77 -10.89
N ASP A 471 -24.36 0.33 -11.79
CA ASP A 471 -25.79 0.29 -11.55
C ASP A 471 -26.16 -0.91 -10.67
N LEU A 472 -27.26 -0.77 -9.95
CA LEU A 472 -27.85 -1.89 -9.22
C LEU A 472 -28.70 -2.72 -10.18
N PRO A 473 -28.86 -4.03 -9.93
CA PRO A 473 -29.86 -4.84 -10.63
C PRO A 473 -31.27 -4.28 -10.39
N GLU A 474 -32.19 -4.51 -11.34
CA GLU A 474 -33.59 -4.05 -11.25
C GLU A 474 -34.26 -4.50 -9.95
N LEU A 475 -34.04 -5.77 -9.58
CA LEU A 475 -34.40 -6.31 -8.28
C LEU A 475 -33.19 -6.16 -7.37
N THR A 476 -33.26 -5.20 -6.46
CA THR A 476 -32.20 -4.94 -5.49
C THR A 476 -32.11 -6.10 -4.49
N PRO A 477 -30.93 -6.75 -4.33
CA PRO A 477 -30.80 -7.90 -3.45
C PRO A 477 -31.01 -7.52 -1.98
N LEU A 478 -31.60 -8.41 -1.20
CA LEU A 478 -31.64 -8.22 0.26
C LEU A 478 -30.22 -8.35 0.82
N VAL A 479 -29.82 -7.38 1.64
CA VAL A 479 -28.55 -7.42 2.39
C VAL A 479 -28.80 -7.77 3.85
N SER A 480 -28.14 -8.80 4.37
CA SER A 480 -28.14 -9.12 5.80
C SER A 480 -26.87 -8.58 6.46
N LEU A 481 -27.02 -7.51 7.27
CA LEU A 481 -25.94 -6.93 8.04
C LEU A 481 -25.80 -7.66 9.38
N LEU A 482 -24.69 -8.37 9.57
CA LEU A 482 -24.39 -9.18 10.74
C LEU A 482 -23.58 -8.35 11.74
N VAL A 483 -24.13 -8.11 12.94
CA VAL A 483 -23.50 -7.26 13.97
C VAL A 483 -23.27 -8.07 15.25
N PRO A 484 -22.12 -8.74 15.41
CA PRO A 484 -21.69 -9.34 16.67
C PRO A 484 -21.54 -8.28 17.77
N THR A 485 -22.15 -8.50 18.93
CA THR A 485 -22.04 -7.57 20.06
C THR A 485 -22.00 -8.27 21.40
N ARG A 486 -21.45 -7.60 22.41
CA ARG A 486 -21.54 -7.99 23.82
C ARG A 486 -21.45 -6.75 24.70
N ASP A 487 -22.50 -6.48 25.46
CA ASP A 487 -22.64 -5.25 26.25
C ASP A 487 -22.34 -4.00 25.38
N GLY A 488 -21.79 -2.93 25.97
CA GLY A 488 -21.33 -1.79 25.18
C GLY A 488 -22.46 -0.97 24.55
N TYR A 489 -23.52 -0.66 25.31
CA TYR A 489 -24.60 0.23 24.85
C TYR A 489 -24.07 1.49 24.15
N ASP A 490 -23.05 2.16 24.72
CA ASP A 490 -22.55 3.45 24.23
C ASP A 490 -21.80 3.36 22.89
N ILE A 491 -21.53 2.15 22.38
CA ILE A 491 -20.99 1.92 21.04
C ILE A 491 -22.02 1.27 20.12
N LEU A 492 -22.80 0.32 20.63
CA LEU A 492 -23.78 -0.41 19.84
C LEU A 492 -24.91 0.51 19.36
N LYS A 493 -25.44 1.36 20.25
CA LYS A 493 -26.57 2.23 19.90
C LYS A 493 -26.20 3.24 18.81
N PRO A 494 -25.09 4.01 18.92
CA PRO A 494 -24.67 4.88 17.82
C PRO A 494 -24.50 4.15 16.48
N CYS A 495 -23.90 2.95 16.50
CA CYS A 495 -23.72 2.14 15.30
C CYS A 495 -25.06 1.76 14.66
N VAL A 496 -25.96 1.14 15.43
CA VAL A 496 -27.24 0.65 14.91
C VAL A 496 -28.15 1.81 14.49
N ASP A 497 -28.23 2.86 15.29
CA ASP A 497 -29.03 4.05 14.96
C ASP A 497 -28.52 4.72 13.67
N ALA A 498 -27.20 4.85 13.50
CA ALA A 498 -26.62 5.44 12.31
C ALA A 498 -26.90 4.58 11.06
N ILE A 499 -26.78 3.26 11.16
CA ILE A 499 -27.14 2.34 10.07
C ILE A 499 -28.62 2.51 9.70
N LEU A 500 -29.52 2.47 10.68
CA LEU A 500 -30.97 2.53 10.44
C LEU A 500 -31.45 3.88 9.91
N ALA A 501 -30.83 4.97 10.36
CA ALA A 501 -31.26 6.33 10.05
C ALA A 501 -30.57 6.95 8.82
N ARG A 502 -29.33 6.56 8.51
CA ARG A 502 -28.53 7.21 7.45
C ARG A 502 -28.40 6.38 6.18
N THR A 503 -28.61 5.07 6.24
CA THR A 503 -28.47 4.21 5.06
C THR A 503 -29.65 4.41 4.10
N GLU A 504 -29.36 4.85 2.87
CA GLU A 504 -30.37 5.09 1.84
C GLU A 504 -30.77 3.83 1.07
N TYR A 505 -29.92 2.80 1.08
CA TYR A 505 -30.23 1.52 0.43
C TYR A 505 -31.45 0.89 1.10
N PRO A 506 -32.52 0.56 0.35
CA PRO A 506 -33.81 0.25 0.97
C PRO A 506 -33.98 -1.20 1.44
N ASN A 507 -33.25 -2.15 0.83
CA ASN A 507 -33.51 -3.58 1.00
C ASN A 507 -32.47 -4.25 1.90
N PHE A 508 -32.49 -3.95 3.19
CA PHE A 508 -31.58 -4.59 4.15
C PHE A 508 -32.29 -5.03 5.43
N GLU A 509 -31.72 -6.04 6.08
CA GLU A 509 -32.03 -6.45 7.44
C GLU A 509 -30.76 -6.37 8.31
N LEU A 510 -30.95 -6.17 9.61
CA LEU A 510 -29.90 -6.07 10.60
C LEU A 510 -30.05 -7.20 11.62
N LEU A 511 -29.08 -8.11 11.65
CA LEU A 511 -29.01 -9.22 12.59
C LEU A 511 -28.02 -8.87 13.69
N ILE A 512 -28.52 -8.50 14.86
CA ILE A 512 -27.69 -8.27 16.05
C ILE A 512 -27.44 -9.62 16.71
N LEU A 513 -26.16 -10.02 16.78
CA LEU A 513 -25.74 -11.31 17.30
C LEU A 513 -25.19 -11.11 18.72
N ASP A 514 -26.07 -11.21 19.71
CA ASP A 514 -25.80 -10.95 21.12
C ASP A 514 -25.00 -12.09 21.77
N ASN A 515 -23.73 -11.83 22.09
CA ASN A 515 -22.87 -12.78 22.79
C ASN A 515 -22.93 -12.58 24.32
N GLN A 516 -24.00 -13.05 24.93
CA GLN A 516 -24.16 -13.10 26.39
C GLN A 516 -24.06 -11.72 27.07
N SER A 517 -24.71 -10.68 26.52
CA SER A 517 -24.81 -9.39 27.19
C SER A 517 -25.47 -9.53 28.57
N ARG A 518 -24.94 -8.80 29.56
CA ARG A 518 -25.42 -8.77 30.95
C ARG A 518 -25.77 -7.37 31.43
N CYS A 519 -25.31 -6.35 30.73
CA CYS A 519 -25.60 -4.97 31.02
C CYS A 519 -27.09 -4.69 30.77
N GLU A 520 -27.84 -4.37 31.82
CA GLU A 520 -29.28 -4.07 31.74
C GLU A 520 -29.60 -2.97 30.71
N ARG A 521 -28.74 -1.95 30.59
CA ARG A 521 -28.91 -0.87 29.61
C ARG A 521 -28.78 -1.39 28.17
N THR A 522 -27.85 -2.31 27.93
CA THR A 522 -27.69 -2.95 26.60
C THR A 522 -28.88 -3.86 26.31
N LEU A 523 -29.28 -4.70 27.27
CA LEU A 523 -30.44 -5.59 27.12
C LEU A 523 -31.76 -4.83 26.91
N ALA A 524 -31.93 -3.68 27.57
CA ALA A 524 -33.07 -2.79 27.36
C ALA A 524 -33.08 -2.24 25.93
N TYR A 525 -31.94 -1.76 25.43
CA TYR A 525 -31.81 -1.29 24.05
C TYR A 525 -32.08 -2.39 23.03
N LEU A 526 -31.56 -3.61 23.23
CA LEU A 526 -31.83 -4.73 22.33
C LEU A 526 -33.33 -5.05 22.23
N ARG A 527 -34.08 -4.93 23.33
CA ARG A 527 -35.55 -5.08 23.32
C ARG A 527 -36.24 -3.93 22.60
N GLU A 528 -35.77 -2.70 22.79
CA GLU A 528 -36.31 -1.49 22.14
C GLU A 528 -36.11 -1.54 20.63
N VAL A 529 -34.89 -1.78 20.17
CA VAL A 529 -34.52 -1.73 18.75
C VAL A 529 -35.12 -2.88 17.93
N SER A 530 -35.47 -3.99 18.58
CA SER A 530 -36.20 -5.11 17.95
C SER A 530 -37.62 -4.74 17.51
N ALA A 531 -38.12 -3.56 17.88
CA ALA A 531 -39.39 -3.04 17.36
C ALA A 531 -39.29 -2.53 15.91
N ASP A 532 -38.09 -2.19 15.42
CA ASP A 532 -37.88 -1.87 14.01
C ASP A 532 -38.00 -3.15 13.17
N PRO A 533 -38.86 -3.20 12.13
CA PRO A 533 -39.10 -4.42 11.35
C PRO A 533 -37.86 -4.91 10.58
N ARG A 534 -36.84 -4.07 10.41
CA ARG A 534 -35.57 -4.44 9.78
C ARG A 534 -34.62 -5.15 10.74
N VAL A 535 -34.87 -5.12 12.05
CA VAL A 535 -33.93 -5.58 13.07
C VAL A 535 -34.36 -6.89 13.70
N SER A 536 -33.42 -7.81 13.87
CA SER A 536 -33.61 -9.04 14.64
C SER A 536 -32.42 -9.26 15.59
N VAL A 537 -32.71 -9.78 16.78
CA VAL A 537 -31.69 -10.05 17.81
C VAL A 537 -31.62 -11.55 18.05
N HIS A 538 -30.43 -12.13 17.85
CA HIS A 538 -30.18 -13.54 18.02
C HIS A 538 -29.12 -13.78 19.09
N ARG A 539 -29.39 -14.70 20.02
CA ARG A 539 -28.45 -15.02 21.10
C ARG A 539 -27.39 -16.02 20.64
N TRP A 540 -26.15 -15.73 21.00
CA TRP A 540 -25.00 -16.62 20.87
C TRP A 540 -24.44 -16.93 22.26
N ASP A 541 -24.90 -18.05 22.83
CA ASP A 541 -24.60 -18.46 24.21
C ASP A 541 -23.32 -19.33 24.31
N TYR A 542 -22.27 -18.97 23.57
CA TYR A 542 -20.96 -19.63 23.60
C TYR A 542 -19.83 -18.64 23.90
N PRO A 543 -18.60 -19.10 24.21
CA PRO A 543 -17.44 -18.22 24.32
C PRO A 543 -17.27 -17.34 23.07
N PHE A 544 -16.74 -16.13 23.25
CA PHE A 544 -16.54 -15.19 22.15
C PHE A 544 -15.60 -15.79 21.10
N ASN A 545 -16.10 -15.87 19.87
CA ASN A 545 -15.38 -16.27 18.68
C ASN A 545 -16.03 -15.50 17.53
N TYR A 546 -15.33 -14.50 16.99
CA TYR A 546 -15.85 -13.62 15.96
C TYR A 546 -16.25 -14.40 14.70
N SER A 547 -15.41 -15.35 14.30
CA SER A 547 -15.68 -16.23 13.15
C SER A 547 -16.93 -17.07 13.37
N ALA A 548 -17.06 -17.73 14.53
CA ALA A 548 -18.21 -18.58 14.83
C ALA A 548 -19.53 -17.80 14.90
N ILE A 549 -19.49 -16.60 15.50
CA ILE A 549 -20.67 -15.73 15.62
C ILE A 549 -21.13 -15.28 14.23
N ASN A 550 -20.21 -14.84 13.37
CA ASN A 550 -20.55 -14.45 12.00
C ASN A 550 -21.02 -15.64 11.14
N ASN A 551 -20.40 -16.82 11.26
CA ASN A 551 -20.89 -18.04 10.62
C ASN A 551 -22.32 -18.40 11.07
N PHE A 552 -22.62 -18.20 12.36
CA PHE A 552 -23.98 -18.36 12.89
C PHE A 552 -24.95 -17.34 12.30
N GLY A 553 -24.57 -16.07 12.23
CA GLY A 553 -25.35 -15.02 11.58
C GLY A 553 -25.62 -15.30 10.11
N ALA A 554 -24.61 -15.75 9.36
CA ALA A 554 -24.72 -16.09 7.94
C ALA A 554 -25.74 -17.22 7.68
N ARG A 555 -25.86 -18.20 8.59
CA ARG A 555 -26.87 -19.26 8.50
C ARG A 555 -28.30 -18.73 8.73
N LEU A 556 -28.46 -17.69 9.54
CA LEU A 556 -29.76 -17.07 9.84
C LEU A 556 -30.16 -16.01 8.80
N ALA A 557 -29.18 -15.39 8.15
CA ALA A 557 -29.35 -14.35 7.16
C ALA A 557 -30.26 -14.80 6.00
N LYS A 558 -31.21 -13.95 5.62
CA LYS A 558 -32.11 -14.17 4.47
C LYS A 558 -31.60 -13.50 3.20
N GLY A 559 -30.67 -12.55 3.34
CA GLY A 559 -30.10 -11.78 2.25
C GLY A 559 -29.21 -12.61 1.34
N GLU A 560 -29.21 -12.22 0.07
CA GLU A 560 -28.33 -12.75 -0.97
C GLU A 560 -26.91 -12.20 -0.80
N ILE A 561 -26.77 -11.05 -0.12
CA ILE A 561 -25.51 -10.42 0.25
C ILE A 561 -25.41 -10.39 1.76
N LEU A 562 -24.25 -10.79 2.28
CA LEU A 562 -23.90 -10.68 3.70
C LEU A 562 -23.02 -9.45 3.90
N GLY A 563 -23.28 -8.71 4.97
CA GLY A 563 -22.37 -7.69 5.49
C GLY A 563 -21.80 -8.12 6.82
N LEU A 564 -20.48 -8.30 6.92
CA LEU A 564 -19.78 -8.43 8.20
C LEU A 564 -19.54 -7.03 8.75
N ILE A 565 -20.19 -6.71 9.88
CA ILE A 565 -20.25 -5.36 10.43
C ILE A 565 -19.84 -5.39 11.90
N ASN A 566 -18.82 -4.61 12.27
CA ASN A 566 -18.50 -4.41 13.68
C ASN A 566 -19.55 -3.52 14.36
N ASN A 567 -19.72 -3.70 15.68
CA ASN A 567 -20.73 -2.97 16.47
C ASN A 567 -20.36 -1.52 16.81
N ASP A 568 -19.28 -0.98 16.23
CA ASP A 568 -18.71 0.33 16.49
C ASP A 568 -18.34 1.06 15.18
N ILE A 569 -19.07 0.78 14.11
CA ILE A 569 -19.00 1.54 12.85
C ILE A 569 -20.10 2.62 12.79
N GLU A 570 -19.83 3.72 12.09
CA GLU A 570 -20.80 4.78 11.86
C GLU A 570 -20.71 5.25 10.40
N PRO A 571 -21.75 5.02 9.57
CA PRO A 571 -21.79 5.53 8.20
C PRO A 571 -21.70 7.06 8.13
N ILE A 572 -20.84 7.57 7.25
CA ILE A 572 -20.66 9.00 6.99
C ILE A 572 -21.56 9.46 5.85
N ASN A 573 -21.55 8.75 4.73
CA ASN A 573 -22.40 9.01 3.56
C ASN A 573 -23.56 8.01 3.49
N GLY A 574 -24.73 8.46 3.02
CA GLY A 574 -25.95 7.63 3.00
C GLY A 574 -25.96 6.55 1.91
N ASP A 575 -25.17 6.74 0.85
CA ASP A 575 -25.04 5.85 -0.29
C ASP A 575 -23.99 4.74 -0.11
N TRP A 576 -23.34 4.65 1.07
CA TRP A 576 -22.29 3.68 1.36
C TRP A 576 -22.69 2.23 1.02
N LEU A 577 -23.89 1.80 1.44
CA LEU A 577 -24.36 0.44 1.22
C LEU A 577 -24.72 0.21 -0.24
N ARG A 578 -25.29 1.21 -0.92
CA ARG A 578 -25.56 1.15 -2.36
C ARG A 578 -24.29 0.94 -3.16
N GLU A 579 -23.23 1.70 -2.87
CA GLU A 579 -21.93 1.58 -3.51
C GLU A 579 -21.32 0.18 -3.29
N MET A 580 -21.30 -0.30 -2.05
CA MET A 580 -20.73 -1.63 -1.78
C MET A 580 -21.54 -2.76 -2.42
N VAL A 581 -22.87 -2.65 -2.43
CA VAL A 581 -23.77 -3.64 -3.05
C VAL A 581 -23.59 -3.67 -4.57
N SER A 582 -23.48 -2.52 -5.25
CA SER A 582 -23.29 -2.51 -6.70
C SER A 582 -22.00 -3.21 -7.10
N GLN A 583 -20.93 -3.05 -6.32
CA GLN A 583 -19.68 -3.79 -6.50
C GLN A 583 -19.84 -5.29 -6.20
N ALA A 584 -20.53 -5.65 -5.11
CA ALA A 584 -20.75 -7.05 -4.71
C ALA A 584 -21.69 -7.82 -5.67
N CYS A 585 -22.49 -7.12 -6.47
CA CYS A 585 -23.32 -7.74 -7.51
C CYS A 585 -22.51 -8.17 -8.74
N ARG A 586 -21.28 -7.68 -8.91
CA ARG A 586 -20.42 -8.04 -10.04
C ARG A 586 -19.92 -9.48 -9.89
N PRO A 587 -20.17 -10.38 -10.87
CA PRO A 587 -19.87 -11.81 -10.73
C PRO A 587 -18.43 -12.13 -10.37
N GLU A 588 -17.49 -11.34 -10.87
CA GLU A 588 -16.05 -11.53 -10.68
C GLU A 588 -15.50 -10.95 -9.37
N ILE A 589 -16.32 -10.21 -8.62
CA ILE A 589 -15.95 -9.64 -7.31
C ILE A 589 -16.43 -10.55 -6.18
N GLY A 590 -15.56 -10.84 -5.22
CA GLY A 590 -15.84 -11.69 -4.06
C GLY A 590 -16.16 -10.88 -2.81
N CYS A 591 -15.14 -10.27 -2.20
CA CYS A 591 -15.30 -9.37 -1.05
C CYS A 591 -15.20 -7.89 -1.46
N VAL A 592 -16.01 -7.04 -0.83
CA VAL A 592 -16.00 -5.58 -1.00
C VAL A 592 -15.76 -4.90 0.35
N GLY A 593 -14.71 -4.09 0.45
CA GLY A 593 -14.35 -3.34 1.65
C GLY A 593 -14.59 -1.83 1.51
N ALA A 594 -14.97 -1.20 2.62
CA ALA A 594 -15.18 0.24 2.70
C ALA A 594 -13.90 1.01 3.11
N LYS A 595 -13.90 2.33 2.91
CA LYS A 595 -12.90 3.24 3.49
C LYS A 595 -13.28 3.56 4.93
N LEU A 596 -12.40 3.20 5.87
CA LEU A 596 -12.65 3.41 7.30
C LEU A 596 -11.73 4.46 7.89
N TYR A 597 -12.31 5.34 8.70
CA TYR A 597 -11.62 6.38 9.44
C TYR A 597 -11.62 6.11 10.94
N TYR A 598 -10.56 6.55 11.59
CA TYR A 598 -10.61 6.83 13.02
C TYR A 598 -11.46 8.08 13.29
N PRO A 599 -11.99 8.25 14.51
CA PRO A 599 -12.77 9.43 14.88
C PRO A 599 -12.03 10.78 14.77
N ASN A 600 -10.71 10.76 14.55
CA ASN A 600 -9.87 11.96 14.34
C ASN A 600 -9.58 12.24 12.86
N ASP A 601 -10.41 11.73 11.94
CA ASP A 601 -10.28 11.88 10.48
C ASP A 601 -8.98 11.34 9.88
N THR A 602 -8.31 10.43 10.57
CA THR A 602 -7.19 9.67 10.00
C THR A 602 -7.66 8.32 9.45
N ILE A 603 -7.02 7.86 8.38
CA ILE A 603 -7.31 6.58 7.74
C ILE A 603 -7.00 5.44 8.70
N GLN A 604 -7.97 4.56 8.88
CA GLN A 604 -7.78 3.29 9.55
C GLN A 604 -7.62 2.15 8.53
N HIS A 605 -8.40 2.19 7.44
CA HIS A 605 -8.40 1.17 6.40
C HIS A 605 -8.53 1.79 5.00
N GLY A 606 -7.39 1.83 4.29
CA GLY A 606 -7.33 2.07 2.85
C GLY A 606 -7.16 0.78 2.03
N GLY A 607 -7.57 -0.36 2.60
CA GLY A 607 -7.18 -1.69 2.11
C GLY A 607 -6.36 -2.53 3.09
N VAL A 608 -6.21 -3.83 2.85
CA VAL A 608 -5.27 -4.70 3.57
C VAL A 608 -4.17 -5.17 2.62
N ILE A 609 -2.92 -4.96 3.02
CA ILE A 609 -1.70 -5.44 2.37
C ILE A 609 -1.15 -6.62 3.17
N LEU A 610 -0.87 -7.73 2.51
CA LEU A 610 -0.29 -8.92 3.13
C LEU A 610 1.19 -8.70 3.45
N GLY A 611 1.69 -9.44 4.44
CA GLY A 611 3.08 -9.42 4.86
C GLY A 611 3.43 -8.27 5.81
N ILE A 612 2.68 -7.16 5.79
CA ILE A 612 2.90 -6.05 6.73
C ILE A 612 2.76 -6.54 8.17
N GLY A 613 3.77 -6.24 9.00
CA GLY A 613 3.80 -6.69 10.40
C GLY A 613 3.87 -8.21 10.59
N GLY A 614 4.24 -8.94 9.52
CA GLY A 614 4.43 -10.38 9.52
C GLY A 614 3.23 -11.21 9.09
N VAL A 615 2.04 -10.62 8.88
CA VAL A 615 0.86 -11.32 8.33
C VAL A 615 0.10 -10.40 7.39
N ALA A 616 -0.43 -9.29 7.90
CA ALA A 616 -1.19 -8.32 7.13
C ALA A 616 -1.33 -7.00 7.90
N GLY A 617 -1.43 -5.89 7.17
CA GLY A 617 -1.60 -4.54 7.72
C GLY A 617 -2.48 -3.66 6.83
N HIS A 618 -2.99 -2.56 7.36
CA HIS A 618 -3.90 -1.68 6.62
C HIS A 618 -3.12 -0.64 5.82
N ALA A 619 -3.38 -0.52 4.52
CA ALA A 619 -2.77 0.48 3.66
C ALA A 619 -3.08 1.91 4.14
N HIS A 620 -2.07 2.79 4.06
CA HIS A 620 -2.15 4.23 4.35
C HIS A 620 -2.66 4.57 5.75
N LYS A 621 -2.49 3.65 6.70
CA LYS A 621 -2.94 3.85 8.08
C LYS A 621 -2.34 5.13 8.67
N TYR A 622 -3.18 5.93 9.31
CA TYR A 622 -2.90 7.25 9.90
C TYR A 622 -2.71 8.42 8.93
N PHE A 623 -2.83 8.23 7.61
CA PHE A 623 -2.92 9.35 6.69
C PHE A 623 -4.17 10.18 6.98
N HIS A 624 -4.16 11.46 6.66
CA HIS A 624 -5.32 12.32 6.82
C HIS A 624 -6.37 11.99 5.76
N ARG A 625 -7.66 12.20 6.06
CA ARG A 625 -8.78 11.90 5.16
C ARG A 625 -8.67 12.51 3.76
N HIS A 626 -8.06 13.70 3.67
CA HIS A 626 -7.87 14.44 2.42
C HIS A 626 -6.58 14.08 1.66
N ASP A 627 -5.72 13.24 2.24
CA ASP A 627 -4.49 12.83 1.55
C ASP A 627 -4.84 11.97 0.33
N TYR A 628 -4.14 12.21 -0.77
CA TYR A 628 -4.28 11.39 -1.98
C TYR A 628 -3.72 9.98 -1.78
N GLY A 629 -2.75 9.82 -0.87
CA GLY A 629 -2.02 8.57 -0.67
C GLY A 629 -1.06 8.27 -1.82
N TYR A 630 -0.49 7.06 -1.79
CA TYR A 630 0.47 6.60 -2.79
C TYR A 630 -0.18 6.58 -4.19
N PHE A 631 0.29 7.43 -5.11
CA PHE A 631 -0.27 7.60 -6.46
C PHE A 631 -1.80 7.69 -6.48
N SER A 632 -2.36 8.52 -5.60
CA SER A 632 -3.81 8.75 -5.46
C SER A 632 -4.66 7.54 -5.04
N ARG A 633 -4.05 6.41 -4.68
CA ARG A 633 -4.77 5.15 -4.36
C ARG A 633 -5.80 5.27 -3.24
N LEU A 634 -5.76 6.28 -2.36
CA LEU A 634 -6.82 6.49 -1.36
C LEU A 634 -8.15 7.02 -1.92
N HIS A 635 -8.18 7.34 -3.21
CA HIS A 635 -9.34 7.88 -3.93
C HIS A 635 -9.73 7.04 -5.14
N LEU A 636 -9.09 5.89 -5.34
CA LEU A 636 -9.31 5.01 -6.49
C LEU A 636 -9.89 3.68 -6.06
N VAL A 637 -10.94 3.25 -6.76
CA VAL A 637 -11.45 1.87 -6.64
C VAL A 637 -10.35 0.95 -7.15
N GLN A 638 -10.04 -0.11 -6.39
CA GLN A 638 -8.96 -1.01 -6.75
C GLN A 638 -9.19 -2.41 -6.20
N ASN A 639 -8.60 -3.39 -6.87
CA ASN A 639 -8.49 -4.73 -6.32
C ASN A 639 -7.39 -4.79 -5.26
N LEU A 640 -7.66 -5.51 -4.18
CA LEU A 640 -6.70 -5.77 -3.12
C LEU A 640 -6.68 -7.25 -2.78
N SER A 641 -5.63 -7.69 -2.09
CA SER A 641 -5.55 -9.06 -1.61
C SER A 641 -6.60 -9.36 -0.55
N ALA A 642 -6.84 -8.42 0.37
CA ALA A 642 -7.84 -8.54 1.41
C ALA A 642 -8.44 -7.17 1.78
N VAL A 643 -9.60 -7.23 2.42
CA VAL A 643 -10.29 -6.11 3.07
C VAL A 643 -10.71 -6.51 4.47
N THR A 644 -11.02 -5.54 5.34
CA THR A 644 -11.26 -5.84 6.75
C THR A 644 -12.70 -6.22 7.06
N GLY A 645 -12.89 -7.16 7.98
CA GLY A 645 -14.20 -7.58 8.49
C GLY A 645 -14.93 -6.53 9.33
N ALA A 646 -14.35 -5.35 9.59
CA ALA A 646 -15.06 -4.28 10.26
C ALA A 646 -16.24 -3.73 9.44
N CYS A 647 -16.10 -3.73 8.11
CA CYS A 647 -17.18 -3.49 7.15
C CYS A 647 -16.82 -4.17 5.82
N LEU A 648 -17.35 -5.38 5.62
CA LEU A 648 -17.10 -6.22 4.45
C LEU A 648 -18.42 -6.74 3.89
N LEU A 649 -18.66 -6.55 2.59
CA LEU A 649 -19.79 -7.16 1.88
C LEU A 649 -19.32 -8.28 0.95
N LEU A 650 -20.12 -9.34 0.87
CA LEU A 650 -19.93 -10.43 -0.11
C LEU A 650 -21.24 -11.18 -0.37
N ARG A 651 -21.33 -11.84 -1.53
CA ARG A 651 -22.48 -12.72 -1.82
C ARG A 651 -22.49 -13.90 -0.85
N LYS A 652 -23.67 -14.25 -0.33
CA LYS A 652 -23.87 -15.40 0.55
C LYS A 652 -23.40 -16.69 -0.10
N SER A 653 -23.67 -16.86 -1.40
CA SER A 653 -23.22 -18.03 -2.17
C SER A 653 -21.69 -18.18 -2.18
N VAL A 654 -20.95 -17.07 -2.30
CA VAL A 654 -19.47 -17.07 -2.27
C VAL A 654 -18.97 -17.37 -0.85
N PHE A 655 -19.63 -16.81 0.18
CA PHE A 655 -19.31 -17.12 1.58
C PHE A 655 -19.46 -18.62 1.87
N GLU A 656 -20.54 -19.24 1.38
CA GLU A 656 -20.80 -20.68 1.53
C GLU A 656 -19.83 -21.53 0.70
N GLU A 657 -19.53 -21.13 -0.54
CA GLU A 657 -18.58 -21.80 -1.44
C GLU A 657 -17.20 -22.00 -0.79
N VAL A 658 -16.70 -20.96 -0.10
CA VAL A 658 -15.38 -20.98 0.53
C VAL A 658 -15.38 -21.48 1.99
N GLY A 659 -16.54 -21.94 2.48
CA GLY A 659 -16.69 -22.48 3.83
C GLY A 659 -16.69 -21.44 4.96
N GLY A 660 -17.04 -20.19 4.67
CA GLY A 660 -17.18 -19.11 5.67
C GLY A 660 -15.88 -18.73 6.38
N LEU A 661 -15.98 -18.22 7.61
CA LEU A 661 -14.82 -17.84 8.43
C LEU A 661 -14.25 -19.06 9.18
N ASP A 662 -12.92 -19.13 9.32
CA ASP A 662 -12.25 -20.21 10.08
C ASP A 662 -12.45 -20.01 11.60
N GLU A 663 -13.48 -20.66 12.14
CA GLU A 663 -13.81 -20.60 13.57
C GLU A 663 -12.94 -21.48 14.46
N GLU A 664 -12.17 -22.42 13.90
CA GLU A 664 -11.31 -23.32 14.66
C GLU A 664 -9.95 -22.67 14.97
N ASN A 665 -9.35 -22.03 13.96
CA ASN A 665 -7.99 -21.50 14.04
C ASN A 665 -7.95 -19.99 14.25
N LEU A 666 -8.94 -19.24 13.74
CA LEU A 666 -8.93 -17.77 13.67
C LEU A 666 -10.13 -17.16 14.40
N ALA A 667 -10.18 -17.30 15.72
CA ALA A 667 -11.32 -16.85 16.52
C ALA A 667 -11.46 -15.31 16.61
N VAL A 668 -10.36 -14.54 16.48
CA VAL A 668 -10.36 -13.09 16.74
C VAL A 668 -9.62 -12.29 15.67
N SER A 669 -8.43 -12.71 15.28
CA SER A 669 -7.58 -11.95 14.34
C SER A 669 -7.42 -12.69 13.02
N PHE A 670 -7.24 -11.93 11.93
CA PHE A 670 -6.94 -12.42 10.57
C PHE A 670 -8.01 -13.31 9.92
N ASN A 671 -9.18 -13.48 10.54
CA ASN A 671 -10.27 -14.25 9.96
C ASN A 671 -10.81 -13.64 8.66
N ASP A 672 -10.84 -12.31 8.58
CA ASP A 672 -11.18 -11.53 7.39
C ASP A 672 -10.13 -11.69 6.28
N VAL A 673 -8.85 -11.68 6.65
CA VAL A 673 -7.74 -11.93 5.72
C VAL A 673 -7.80 -13.36 5.17
N ASP A 674 -8.01 -14.37 6.01
CA ASP A 674 -8.18 -15.77 5.58
C ASP A 674 -9.38 -15.94 4.64
N LEU A 675 -10.53 -15.36 4.98
CA LEU A 675 -11.72 -15.35 4.12
C LEU A 675 -11.42 -14.75 2.75
N CYS A 676 -10.81 -13.57 2.72
CA CYS A 676 -10.42 -12.90 1.47
C CYS A 676 -9.46 -13.75 0.62
N LEU A 677 -8.52 -14.45 1.24
CA LEU A 677 -7.59 -15.33 0.54
C LEU A 677 -8.28 -16.58 -0.03
N LYS A 678 -9.21 -17.20 0.71
CA LYS A 678 -10.02 -18.32 0.19
C LYS A 678 -10.91 -17.89 -0.99
N VAL A 679 -11.51 -16.70 -0.89
CA VAL A 679 -12.31 -16.10 -1.97
C VAL A 679 -11.47 -15.88 -3.23
N ARG A 680 -10.21 -15.48 -3.09
CA ARG A 680 -9.30 -15.36 -4.22
C ARG A 680 -8.86 -16.70 -4.79
N GLU A 681 -8.61 -17.69 -3.95
CA GLU A 681 -8.31 -19.06 -4.36
C GLU A 681 -9.46 -19.68 -5.16
N ALA A 682 -10.71 -19.30 -4.87
CA ALA A 682 -11.90 -19.66 -5.64
C ALA A 682 -12.06 -18.90 -6.98
N GLY A 683 -11.14 -17.99 -7.32
CA GLY A 683 -11.12 -17.29 -8.60
C GLY A 683 -11.80 -15.91 -8.62
N TYR A 684 -12.27 -15.41 -7.47
CA TYR A 684 -12.84 -14.06 -7.35
C TYR A 684 -11.78 -13.01 -7.05
N ARG A 685 -12.10 -11.74 -7.32
CA ARG A 685 -11.27 -10.59 -6.96
C ARG A 685 -11.86 -9.87 -5.74
N ASN A 686 -11.04 -9.53 -4.75
CA ASN A 686 -11.48 -8.65 -3.67
C ASN A 686 -11.28 -7.19 -4.10
N LEU A 687 -12.19 -6.32 -3.67
CA LEU A 687 -12.25 -4.93 -4.08
C LEU A 687 -12.38 -4.03 -2.87
N TRP A 688 -11.69 -2.90 -2.91
CA TRP A 688 -11.86 -1.82 -1.94
C TRP A 688 -12.35 -0.58 -2.67
N THR A 689 -13.38 0.07 -2.11
CA THR A 689 -13.97 1.29 -2.67
C THR A 689 -13.75 2.49 -1.73
N PRO A 690 -13.22 3.61 -2.24
CA PRO A 690 -13.10 4.85 -1.47
C PRO A 690 -14.45 5.56 -1.28
N ASN A 691 -15.48 5.12 -2.00
CA ASN A 691 -16.78 5.80 -2.10
C ASN A 691 -17.79 5.34 -1.03
N ALA A 692 -17.44 4.36 -0.20
CA ALA A 692 -18.19 4.00 1.00
C ALA A 692 -17.36 4.39 2.22
N GLU A 693 -17.78 5.44 2.93
CA GLU A 693 -17.01 6.07 4.00
C GLU A 693 -17.69 5.88 5.36
N LEU A 694 -16.95 5.31 6.32
CA LEU A 694 -17.45 5.08 7.67
C LEU A 694 -16.40 5.42 8.72
N TYR A 695 -16.84 5.90 9.88
CA TYR A 695 -15.99 5.89 11.08
C TYR A 695 -16.00 4.50 11.69
N HIS A 696 -14.87 4.07 12.23
CA HIS A 696 -14.75 2.87 13.06
C HIS A 696 -13.99 3.24 14.33
N HIS A 697 -14.69 3.15 15.47
CA HIS A 697 -14.16 3.62 16.76
C HIS A 697 -13.08 2.69 17.37
N GLU A 698 -12.78 1.59 16.68
CA GLU A 698 -11.77 0.53 16.90
C GLU A 698 -11.55 0.06 18.35
N SER A 699 -11.88 -1.21 18.59
CA SER A 699 -11.50 -1.95 19.81
C SER A 699 -12.01 -1.32 21.11
N VAL A 700 -13.05 -0.48 21.05
CA VAL A 700 -13.67 0.13 22.24
C VAL A 700 -14.23 -0.96 23.17
N SER A 701 -14.88 -1.98 22.61
CA SER A 701 -15.40 -3.13 23.36
C SER A 701 -14.33 -4.13 23.79
N ARG A 702 -13.29 -4.32 22.96
CA ARG A 702 -12.31 -5.42 23.10
C ARG A 702 -11.08 -5.06 23.94
N GLY A 703 -10.66 -3.79 23.90
CA GLY A 703 -9.35 -3.33 24.39
C GLY A 703 -8.16 -3.93 23.62
N ALA A 704 -6.94 -3.57 23.99
CA ALA A 704 -5.72 -4.09 23.37
C ALA A 704 -5.44 -5.56 23.76
N ASP A 705 -4.61 -6.27 22.98
CA ASP A 705 -4.05 -7.59 23.33
C ASP A 705 -2.93 -7.46 24.38
N ASP A 706 -3.29 -6.98 25.56
CA ASP A 706 -2.38 -6.65 26.67
C ASP A 706 -2.17 -7.82 27.66
N THR A 707 -3.15 -8.72 27.79
CA THR A 707 -3.03 -9.91 28.64
C THR A 707 -2.14 -10.99 28.01
N MET A 708 -1.58 -11.89 28.83
CA MET A 708 -0.77 -13.02 28.33
C MET A 708 -1.59 -13.99 27.48
N ALA A 709 -2.85 -14.24 27.85
CA ALA A 709 -3.74 -15.13 27.10
C ALA A 709 -4.07 -14.57 25.71
N LYS A 710 -4.43 -13.27 25.64
CA LYS A 710 -4.69 -12.57 24.36
C LYS A 710 -3.47 -12.59 23.43
N ARG A 711 -2.27 -12.33 23.97
CA ARG A 711 -1.01 -12.40 23.20
C ARG A 711 -0.69 -13.80 22.69
N ARG A 712 -0.89 -14.85 23.51
CA ARG A 712 -0.69 -16.23 23.07
C ARG A 712 -1.68 -16.64 21.97
N ARG A 713 -2.94 -16.22 22.06
CA ARG A 713 -3.95 -16.42 21.00
C ARG A 713 -3.51 -15.72 19.70
N ALA A 714 -3.21 -14.44 19.76
CA ALA A 714 -2.79 -13.66 18.59
C ALA A 714 -1.55 -14.26 17.91
N GLN A 715 -0.58 -14.75 18.71
CA GLN A 715 0.58 -15.45 18.20
C GLN A 715 0.21 -16.76 17.46
N ARG A 716 -0.68 -17.57 18.03
CA ARG A 716 -1.16 -18.82 17.40
C ARG A 716 -1.92 -18.55 16.09
N GLU A 717 -2.76 -17.52 16.07
CA GLU A 717 -3.50 -17.11 14.87
C GLU A 717 -2.53 -16.65 13.76
N ALA A 718 -1.50 -15.87 14.12
CA ALA A 718 -0.45 -15.46 13.19
C ALA A 718 0.38 -16.65 12.66
N GLU A 719 0.72 -17.61 13.53
CA GLU A 719 1.42 -18.84 13.16
C GLU A 719 0.60 -19.70 12.21
N TYR A 720 -0.72 -19.80 12.42
CA TYR A 720 -1.62 -20.46 11.49
C TYR A 720 -1.62 -19.78 10.12
N MET A 721 -1.77 -18.46 10.06
CA MET A 721 -1.74 -17.70 8.81
C MET A 721 -0.44 -17.91 8.05
N ARG A 722 0.71 -17.84 8.75
CA ARG A 722 2.02 -18.11 8.15
C ARG A 722 2.15 -19.55 7.64
N LYS A 723 1.64 -20.52 8.39
CA LYS A 723 1.66 -21.93 7.99
C LYS A 723 0.78 -22.20 6.76
N ARG A 724 -0.41 -21.60 6.70
CA ARG A 724 -1.38 -21.82 5.62
C ARG A 724 -1.04 -21.04 4.35
N TRP A 725 -0.73 -19.75 4.49
CA TRP A 725 -0.66 -18.81 3.37
C TRP A 725 0.76 -18.31 3.05
N GLY A 726 1.79 -18.78 3.77
CA GLY A 726 3.19 -18.32 3.77
C GLY A 726 3.66 -17.53 2.55
N ASN A 727 3.75 -18.17 1.38
CA ASN A 727 4.25 -17.54 0.15
C ASN A 727 3.36 -16.37 -0.33
N GLN A 728 2.04 -16.52 -0.28
CA GLN A 728 1.10 -15.47 -0.68
C GLN A 728 1.20 -14.24 0.23
N LEU A 729 1.49 -14.45 1.53
CA LEU A 729 1.69 -13.33 2.46
C LEU A 729 2.95 -12.54 2.16
N ASP A 730 3.95 -13.16 1.54
CA ASP A 730 5.21 -12.51 1.18
C ASP A 730 5.21 -11.92 -0.24
N THR A 731 4.17 -12.20 -1.05
CA THR A 731 4.06 -11.82 -2.47
C THR A 731 2.65 -11.30 -2.78
N ASP A 732 2.22 -10.25 -2.08
CA ASP A 732 0.93 -9.61 -2.31
C ASP A 732 0.87 -8.95 -3.72
N PRO A 733 0.01 -9.39 -4.65
CA PRO A 733 -0.07 -8.78 -5.98
C PRO A 733 -0.59 -7.34 -5.98
N ALA A 734 -1.26 -6.89 -4.92
CA ALA A 734 -1.71 -5.50 -4.79
C ALA A 734 -0.61 -4.56 -4.25
N TYR A 735 0.59 -5.08 -3.96
CA TYR A 735 1.71 -4.36 -3.37
C TYR A 735 3.03 -4.69 -4.06
N ASN A 736 3.87 -3.68 -4.26
CA ASN A 736 5.13 -3.88 -4.97
C ASN A 736 6.23 -4.39 -4.01
N PRO A 737 7.05 -5.38 -4.42
CA PRO A 737 8.12 -5.93 -3.55
C PRO A 737 9.26 -4.94 -3.24
N ASN A 738 9.32 -3.81 -3.93
CA ASN A 738 10.29 -2.73 -3.67
C ASN A 738 9.82 -1.77 -2.55
N LEU A 739 8.62 -1.98 -2.01
CA LEU A 739 8.03 -1.22 -0.90
C LEU A 739 8.12 -2.00 0.41
N THR A 740 8.20 -1.27 1.53
CA THR A 740 8.41 -1.85 2.85
C THR A 740 7.19 -2.65 3.33
N LEU A 741 7.47 -3.75 4.05
CA LEU A 741 6.47 -4.50 4.84
C LEU A 741 6.54 -4.17 6.34
N VAL A 742 7.31 -3.14 6.71
CA VAL A 742 7.48 -2.71 8.10
C VAL A 742 6.45 -1.65 8.49
N HIS A 743 6.16 -0.73 7.57
CA HIS A 743 5.28 0.43 7.77
C HIS A 743 4.12 0.42 6.79
N GLU A 744 3.03 1.10 7.16
CA GLU A 744 1.78 1.18 6.40
C GLU A 744 1.77 2.31 5.33
N ASP A 745 2.91 2.93 5.03
CA ASP A 745 3.02 4.23 4.33
C ASP A 745 3.57 4.18 2.91
N PHE A 746 3.82 2.98 2.35
CA PHE A 746 4.39 2.79 1.01
C PHE A 746 5.80 3.39 0.86
N SER A 747 6.58 3.49 1.94
CA SER A 747 8.00 3.81 1.86
C SER A 747 8.84 2.67 1.24
N LEU A 748 10.04 2.97 0.77
CA LEU A 748 10.93 2.00 0.13
C LEU A 748 11.36 0.88 1.11
N ALA A 749 11.45 -0.36 0.61
CA ALA A 749 11.86 -1.56 1.36
C ALA A 749 13.32 -1.50 1.86
#